data_AF-A0A956X768-F1
#
_entry.id   AF-A0A956X768-F1
#
_cell.length_a   1.000
_cell.length_b   1.000
_cell.length_c   1.000
_cell.angle_alpha   90.00
_cell.angle_beta   90.00
_cell.angle_gamma   90.00
#
_symmetry.space_group_name_H-M   'P 1'
#
loop_
_entity.id
_entity.type
_entity.pdbx_description
1 polymer ?
#
loop_
_entity_poly.entity_id
_entity_poly.type
_entity_poly.pdbx_seq_one_letter_code
_entity_poly.pdbx_strand_id
1 'polypeptide(L)'
;MRPTTRLHTLSLTLGLAFLAMLGLILWFAAAEPGQALPTAVTFKDQDGIPINGPVRVLCYGGYTAVAPFADLNLEVHNGQPAAATPLPARCSHLAALRLRHSQPSAKHSEPAYEIYATSWEPGATHPYTATGDIILSDSRPLTLLNLVASLGWTPAPNSVTTTAAGVRAALQQTSAELYDWTEGQMAVGQVVVATGGQRWDEADLRFLPANDKRPSAFVGGIVPEPITYTGVAEVAYVPAMVYLGRLWDGRDAFDEVNGRWTGQNAVRTLTHELAHYALFLYDEYQNDAGASGYCICDALAATGCRTTVPDASAMAYHYRVSEFWHKDTHLTVENFCYDTWQYHVHGQPDWDTLANWHTIQGLPITFQPLRPPTPILQDGPALGLAAALFGRQPGHEIFLPAVAAGGTAVPPAITEPIVDLKVDAAVPTATWPSQVYLLKGGHTPTRILPMGRATGDPSGNLLGNLRLLDVEPGDTVRSFVQRPALGGVDGRRYTLFTDPAPGNEITVQYNPWQFTLEHQFDVADSLVARLTLQLKDEDGLMAAPTAQICSLDTAVGCHPDWIIPMTLSGSGWWEAQFVPLPNQPELPRYLVARIWDSGSGAYAQELVQWLQVSGGVGPTHKDGMAPLLDDGVMVNVPDYQENAGDCNLVSYMPAA
;
A
#
# COMPACT_ATOMS: atom_id res chain seq x y z
N MET A 1 46.01 55.00 16.61
CA MET A 1 47.23 55.42 15.89
C MET A 1 47.84 54.18 15.25
N ARG A 2 48.09 54.23 13.93
CA ARG A 2 48.91 53.26 13.15
C ARG A 2 50.35 53.19 13.73
N PRO A 3 51.18 52.13 13.50
CA PRO A 3 51.46 51.64 12.13
C PRO A 3 51.95 50.17 11.89
N THR A 4 51.70 49.73 10.65
CA THR A 4 52.55 48.99 9.66
C THR A 4 53.37 47.72 9.96
N THR A 5 53.15 46.73 9.05
CA THR A 5 54.12 45.81 8.35
C THR A 5 54.82 44.73 9.20
N ARG A 6 55.09 43.48 8.76
CA ARG A 6 55.59 42.94 7.48
C ARG A 6 55.50 41.39 7.45
N LEU A 7 55.75 40.79 6.28
CA LEU A 7 55.75 39.36 5.95
C LEU A 7 56.67 38.48 6.80
N HIS A 8 56.27 37.20 6.99
CA HIS A 8 57.21 36.07 6.99
C HIS A 8 56.62 34.82 6.28
N THR A 9 57.41 34.32 5.35
CA THR A 9 57.39 33.02 4.66
C THR A 9 57.60 31.84 5.61
N LEU A 10 56.80 30.78 5.48
CA LEU A 10 57.14 29.39 5.86
C LEU A 10 56.26 28.45 4.99
N SER A 11 56.81 27.87 3.92
CA SER A 11 57.48 26.56 3.86
C SER A 11 56.54 25.35 3.90
N LEU A 12 56.20 24.87 2.69
CA LEU A 12 56.52 23.53 2.18
C LEU A 12 56.25 22.34 3.14
N THR A 13 55.05 21.76 3.09
CA THR A 13 54.78 20.36 3.50
C THR A 13 53.41 19.87 2.96
N LEU A 14 53.10 20.16 1.69
CA LEU A 14 52.00 19.53 0.96
C LEU A 14 52.57 18.95 -0.33
N GLY A 15 53.14 17.75 -0.27
CA GLY A 15 53.77 17.15 -1.46
C GLY A 15 54.01 15.64 -1.43
N LEU A 16 53.72 14.94 -0.32
CA LEU A 16 53.96 13.49 -0.23
C LEU A 16 52.72 12.62 0.08
N ALA A 17 51.57 13.21 0.40
CA ALA A 17 50.35 12.41 0.66
C ALA A 17 49.55 12.09 -0.62
N PHE A 18 49.81 12.76 -1.75
CA PHE A 18 49.03 12.59 -2.99
C PHE A 18 49.54 11.46 -3.91
N LEU A 19 50.76 10.95 -3.68
CA LEU A 19 51.36 9.88 -4.49
C LEU A 19 51.09 8.47 -3.96
N ALA A 20 50.63 8.31 -2.72
CA ALA A 20 50.26 7.01 -2.16
C ALA A 20 48.82 6.58 -2.51
N MET A 21 47.94 7.50 -2.93
CA MET A 21 46.57 7.18 -3.36
C MET A 21 46.46 6.81 -4.85
N LEU A 22 47.44 7.17 -5.69
CA LEU A 22 47.47 6.73 -7.10
C LEU A 22 48.01 5.31 -7.29
N GLY A 23 48.61 4.71 -6.26
CA GLY A 23 49.17 3.35 -6.33
C GLY A 23 48.18 2.21 -6.10
N LEU A 24 46.93 2.50 -5.71
CA LEU A 24 45.93 1.49 -5.36
C LEU A 24 44.73 1.39 -6.34
N ILE A 25 44.74 2.15 -7.45
CA ILE A 25 43.62 2.23 -8.43
C ILE A 25 43.92 1.48 -9.74
N LEU A 26 45.01 0.71 -9.83
CA LEU A 26 45.42 0.00 -11.06
C LEU A 26 45.44 -1.55 -10.94
N TRP A 27 44.67 -2.12 -10.01
CA TRP A 27 44.29 -3.54 -10.06
C TRP A 27 42.95 -3.70 -10.79
N PHE A 28 42.86 -3.21 -12.03
CA PHE A 28 41.90 -3.74 -12.98
C PHE A 28 42.52 -5.01 -13.56
N ALA A 29 41.91 -6.15 -13.23
CA ALA A 29 42.20 -7.43 -13.85
C ALA A 29 42.15 -7.25 -15.37
N ALA A 30 43.32 -7.36 -16.03
CA ALA A 30 43.34 -7.63 -17.45
C ALA A 30 42.65 -8.98 -17.65
N ALA A 31 41.48 -8.96 -18.31
CA ALA A 31 40.78 -10.18 -18.70
C ALA A 31 41.75 -11.04 -19.52
N GLU A 32 42.03 -12.26 -19.06
CA GLU A 32 42.82 -13.22 -19.83
C GLU A 32 42.11 -13.47 -21.16
N PRO A 33 42.73 -13.15 -22.31
CA PRO A 33 42.16 -13.48 -23.60
C PRO A 33 42.37 -14.98 -23.85
N GLY A 34 41.29 -15.75 -23.89
CA GLY A 34 41.30 -17.04 -24.58
C GLY A 34 40.89 -18.30 -23.81
N GLN A 35 40.16 -18.20 -22.69
CA GLN A 35 39.40 -19.39 -22.26
C GLN A 35 38.21 -19.59 -23.20
N ALA A 36 38.23 -20.73 -23.90
CA ALA A 36 37.14 -21.16 -24.78
C ALA A 36 35.81 -21.02 -24.04
N LEU A 37 34.84 -20.36 -24.69
CA LEU A 37 33.51 -20.17 -24.14
C LEU A 37 32.95 -21.51 -23.66
N PRO A 38 32.33 -21.57 -22.47
CA PRO A 38 31.63 -22.77 -22.02
C PRO A 38 30.65 -23.24 -23.09
N THR A 39 30.45 -24.55 -23.16
CA THR A 39 29.59 -25.28 -24.10
C THR A 39 28.32 -24.47 -24.42
N ALA A 40 28.04 -24.26 -25.71
CA ALA A 40 26.99 -23.35 -26.16
C ALA A 40 25.63 -23.65 -25.49
N VAL A 41 25.08 -22.66 -24.80
CA VAL A 41 23.73 -22.69 -24.22
C VAL A 41 22.70 -22.53 -25.34
N THR A 42 21.68 -23.39 -25.36
CA THR A 42 20.55 -23.30 -26.29
C THR A 42 19.25 -23.15 -25.51
N PHE A 43 18.55 -22.03 -25.65
CA PHE A 43 17.23 -21.82 -25.08
C PHE A 43 16.16 -22.43 -25.97
N LYS A 44 15.31 -23.27 -25.39
CA LYS A 44 14.20 -23.94 -26.07
C LYS A 44 12.92 -23.80 -25.28
N ASP A 45 11.79 -23.85 -25.95
CA ASP A 45 10.50 -23.98 -25.26
C ASP A 45 10.26 -25.42 -24.80
N GLN A 46 9.10 -25.65 -24.19
CA GLN A 46 8.69 -26.96 -23.67
C GLN A 46 8.62 -28.07 -24.72
N ASP A 47 8.46 -27.72 -26.00
CA ASP A 47 8.39 -28.68 -27.11
C ASP A 47 9.78 -28.94 -27.72
N GLY A 48 10.83 -28.35 -27.13
CA GLY A 48 12.20 -28.46 -27.60
C GLY A 48 12.49 -27.57 -28.82
N ILE A 49 11.60 -26.65 -29.17
CA ILE A 49 11.77 -25.74 -30.28
C ILE A 49 12.67 -24.58 -29.84
N PRO A 50 13.74 -24.24 -30.60
CA PRO A 50 14.60 -23.12 -30.27
C PRO A 50 13.84 -21.79 -30.20
N ILE A 51 14.05 -21.03 -29.13
CA ILE A 51 13.40 -19.74 -28.91
C ILE A 51 14.05 -18.64 -29.77
N ASN A 52 13.24 -17.69 -30.23
CA ASN A 52 13.69 -16.44 -30.84
C ASN A 52 13.11 -15.26 -30.05
N GLY A 53 13.91 -14.21 -29.87
CA GLY A 53 13.53 -12.98 -29.15
C GLY A 53 14.12 -12.87 -27.74
N PRO A 54 13.57 -11.99 -26.90
CA PRO A 54 14.16 -11.66 -25.61
C PRO A 54 14.00 -12.79 -24.59
N VAL A 55 15.09 -13.11 -23.89
CA VAL A 55 15.14 -14.02 -22.74
C VAL A 55 15.86 -13.32 -21.60
N ARG A 56 15.20 -13.22 -20.44
CA ARG A 56 15.81 -12.72 -19.21
C ARG A 56 16.62 -13.84 -18.57
N VAL A 57 17.88 -13.59 -18.24
CA VAL A 57 18.81 -14.58 -17.68
C VAL A 57 19.44 -14.05 -16.39
N LEU A 58 19.24 -14.79 -15.31
CA LEU A 58 19.94 -14.60 -14.05
C LEU A 58 21.17 -15.50 -14.02
N CYS A 59 22.35 -14.89 -13.90
CA CYS A 59 23.62 -15.61 -13.91
C CYS A 59 24.20 -15.79 -12.49
N TYR A 60 24.65 -17.01 -12.20
CA TYR A 60 25.17 -17.44 -10.92
C TYR A 60 26.61 -17.93 -11.07
N GLY A 61 27.44 -17.66 -10.05
CA GLY A 61 28.85 -18.03 -10.05
C GLY A 61 29.09 -19.53 -9.80
N GLY A 62 28.09 -20.23 -9.27
CA GLY A 62 28.15 -21.65 -8.95
C GLY A 62 26.80 -22.21 -8.52
N TYR A 63 26.73 -23.53 -8.37
CA TYR A 63 25.51 -24.27 -8.03
C TYR A 63 24.90 -23.84 -6.69
N THR A 64 25.72 -23.57 -5.68
CA THR A 64 25.27 -23.20 -4.32
C THR A 64 25.12 -21.69 -4.13
N ALA A 65 25.20 -20.89 -5.19
CA ALA A 65 25.08 -19.44 -5.09
C ALA A 65 23.62 -19.05 -4.80
N VAL A 66 23.41 -18.39 -3.67
CA VAL A 66 22.06 -17.97 -3.20
C VAL A 66 21.53 -16.72 -3.91
N ALA A 67 22.35 -16.03 -4.69
CA ALA A 67 21.97 -14.84 -5.43
C ALA A 67 22.70 -14.76 -6.78
N PRO A 68 22.04 -14.24 -7.84
CA PRO A 68 22.69 -13.99 -9.12
C PRO A 68 23.65 -12.80 -9.02
N PHE A 69 24.74 -12.85 -9.77
CA PHE A 69 25.66 -11.71 -9.91
C PHE A 69 25.32 -10.82 -11.12
N ALA A 70 24.47 -11.30 -12.05
CA ALA A 70 23.98 -10.53 -13.19
C ALA A 70 22.54 -10.90 -13.54
N ASP A 71 21.77 -9.92 -14.01
CA ASP A 71 20.39 -10.03 -14.49
C ASP A 71 20.33 -9.40 -15.90
N LEU A 72 20.29 -10.25 -16.92
CA LEU A 72 20.53 -9.87 -18.31
C LEU A 72 19.25 -10.03 -19.13
N ASN A 73 19.01 -9.10 -20.06
CA ASN A 73 18.08 -9.33 -21.16
C ASN A 73 18.88 -9.68 -22.40
N LEU A 74 18.79 -10.94 -22.81
CA LEU A 74 19.50 -11.45 -23.99
C LEU A 74 18.55 -11.49 -25.17
N GLU A 75 19.01 -11.00 -26.32
CA GLU A 75 18.38 -11.37 -27.58
C GLU A 75 18.82 -12.78 -27.96
N VAL A 76 17.86 -13.64 -28.29
CA VAL A 76 18.11 -15.03 -28.67
C VAL A 76 17.70 -15.27 -30.12
N HIS A 77 18.55 -15.94 -30.89
CA HIS A 77 18.29 -16.32 -32.28
C HIS A 77 18.55 -17.81 -32.47
N ASN A 78 17.53 -18.55 -32.90
CA ASN A 78 17.56 -20.00 -33.03
C ASN A 78 18.07 -20.70 -31.75
N GLY A 79 17.59 -20.22 -30.60
CA GLY A 79 17.96 -20.68 -29.27
C GLY A 79 19.33 -20.21 -28.76
N GLN A 80 20.17 -19.57 -29.59
CA GLN A 80 21.49 -19.10 -29.15
C GLN A 80 21.44 -17.62 -28.71
N PRO A 81 22.14 -17.22 -27.64
CA PRO A 81 22.37 -15.80 -27.35
C PRO A 81 22.98 -15.09 -28.56
N ALA A 82 22.47 -13.90 -28.90
CA ALA A 82 23.03 -13.06 -29.95
C ALA A 82 24.47 -12.65 -29.60
N ALA A 83 25.34 -12.56 -30.61
CA ALA A 83 26.75 -12.22 -30.42
C ALA A 83 26.96 -10.84 -29.76
N ALA A 84 25.98 -9.93 -29.87
CA ALA A 84 26.01 -8.61 -29.24
C ALA A 84 25.77 -8.65 -27.72
N THR A 85 25.15 -9.72 -27.21
CA THR A 85 24.81 -9.90 -25.79
C THR A 85 25.22 -11.31 -25.33
N PRO A 86 26.53 -11.62 -25.26
CA PRO A 86 26.98 -12.93 -24.82
C PRO A 86 26.77 -13.10 -23.30
N LEU A 87 26.66 -14.36 -22.86
CA LEU A 87 26.69 -14.66 -21.43
C LEU A 87 28.07 -14.30 -20.83
N PRO A 88 28.13 -13.69 -19.63
CA PRO A 88 29.38 -13.43 -18.94
C PRO A 88 30.17 -14.72 -18.71
N ALA A 89 31.50 -14.70 -18.88
CA ALA A 89 32.34 -15.89 -18.71
C ALA A 89 32.21 -16.56 -17.33
N ARG A 90 31.89 -15.78 -16.28
CA ARG A 90 31.65 -16.27 -14.91
C ARG A 90 30.25 -16.88 -14.69
N CYS A 91 29.37 -16.88 -15.70
CA CYS A 91 28.03 -17.45 -15.63
C CYS A 91 28.10 -18.97 -15.79
N SER A 92 28.49 -19.67 -14.73
CA SER A 92 28.60 -21.13 -14.75
C SER A 92 27.25 -21.82 -14.54
N HIS A 93 26.31 -21.11 -13.94
CA HIS A 93 24.94 -21.55 -13.71
C HIS A 93 23.96 -20.41 -14.02
N LEU A 94 22.73 -20.73 -14.38
CA LEU A 94 21.71 -19.74 -14.72
C LEU A 94 20.27 -20.13 -14.36
N ALA A 95 19.42 -19.12 -14.31
CA ALA A 95 17.96 -19.22 -14.46
C ALA A 95 17.54 -18.41 -15.68
N ALA A 96 16.55 -18.89 -16.43
CA ALA A 96 16.07 -18.20 -17.62
C ALA A 96 14.56 -18.01 -17.55
N LEU A 97 14.09 -16.86 -18.03
CA LEU A 97 12.68 -16.50 -18.12
C LEU A 97 12.37 -15.96 -19.51
N ARG A 98 11.24 -16.38 -20.08
CA ARG A 98 10.67 -15.83 -21.31
C ARG A 98 9.38 -15.12 -20.96
N LEU A 99 9.29 -13.83 -21.23
CA LEU A 99 8.07 -13.06 -21.04
C LEU A 99 6.97 -13.64 -21.92
N ARG A 100 5.81 -13.92 -21.32
CA ARG A 100 4.63 -14.46 -21.98
C ARG A 100 3.54 -13.41 -22.11
N HIS A 101 3.35 -12.64 -21.04
CA HIS A 101 2.35 -11.60 -20.95
C HIS A 101 2.85 -10.48 -20.05
N SER A 102 2.41 -9.26 -20.34
CA SER A 102 2.66 -8.08 -19.55
C SER A 102 1.36 -7.27 -19.51
N GLN A 103 0.81 -7.09 -18.32
CA GLN A 103 -0.37 -6.26 -18.13
C GLN A 103 0.08 -4.83 -17.83
N PRO A 104 -0.37 -3.81 -18.58
CA PRO A 104 -0.10 -2.42 -18.23
C PRO A 104 -0.74 -2.08 -16.87
N SER A 105 -0.15 -1.13 -16.15
CA SER A 105 -0.78 -0.54 -14.97
C SER A 105 -1.59 0.68 -15.38
N ALA A 106 -2.76 0.89 -14.76
CA ALA A 106 -3.52 2.14 -14.90
C ALA A 106 -2.86 3.32 -14.15
N LYS A 107 -1.92 3.02 -13.24
CA LYS A 107 -1.44 3.97 -12.23
C LYS A 107 0.00 4.41 -12.46
N HIS A 108 0.83 3.58 -13.05
CA HIS A 108 2.25 3.86 -13.26
C HIS A 108 2.75 3.32 -14.60
N SER A 109 3.92 3.79 -15.02
CA SER A 109 4.49 3.44 -16.33
C SER A 109 4.93 1.98 -16.46
N GLU A 110 5.26 1.34 -15.34
CA GLU A 110 5.67 -0.06 -15.30
C GLU A 110 4.44 -0.99 -15.44
N PRO A 111 4.60 -2.19 -16.00
CA PRO A 111 3.52 -3.18 -16.01
C PRO A 111 3.02 -3.49 -14.59
N ALA A 112 1.71 -3.67 -14.39
CA ALA A 112 1.15 -4.09 -13.11
C ALA A 112 1.62 -5.50 -12.73
N TYR A 113 1.70 -6.40 -13.71
CA TYR A 113 2.37 -7.67 -13.55
C TYR A 113 2.88 -8.22 -14.88
N GLU A 114 3.73 -9.23 -14.78
CA GLU A 114 4.28 -9.96 -15.91
C GLU A 114 4.19 -11.47 -15.65
N ILE A 115 3.85 -12.24 -16.69
CA ILE A 115 3.82 -13.70 -16.64
C ILE A 115 5.02 -14.22 -17.43
N TYR A 116 5.81 -15.08 -16.80
CA TYR A 116 7.00 -15.68 -17.40
C TYR A 116 6.86 -17.19 -17.53
N ALA A 117 7.32 -17.73 -18.66
CA ALA A 117 7.70 -19.14 -18.74
C ALA A 117 9.12 -19.27 -18.18
N THR A 118 9.33 -20.15 -17.21
CA THR A 118 10.60 -20.24 -16.49
C THR A 118 11.32 -21.55 -16.75
N SER A 119 12.65 -21.54 -16.58
CA SER A 119 13.43 -22.77 -16.60
C SER A 119 13.37 -23.55 -15.29
N TRP A 120 13.06 -22.90 -14.17
CA TRP A 120 13.01 -23.52 -12.84
C TRP A 120 11.63 -24.08 -12.54
N GLU A 121 11.60 -25.26 -11.92
CA GLU A 121 10.39 -25.75 -11.26
C GLU A 121 10.12 -24.93 -9.98
N PRO A 122 8.86 -24.73 -9.60
CA PRO A 122 8.52 -24.26 -8.25
C PRO A 122 9.26 -25.07 -7.18
N GLY A 123 9.88 -24.39 -6.22
CA GLY A 123 10.64 -25.02 -5.13
C GLY A 123 12.07 -25.43 -5.48
N ALA A 124 12.50 -25.28 -6.74
CA ALA A 124 13.90 -25.48 -7.09
C ALA A 124 14.80 -24.48 -6.34
N THR A 125 15.80 -25.00 -5.64
CA THR A 125 16.72 -24.20 -4.81
C THR A 125 18.05 -23.89 -5.49
N HIS A 126 18.29 -24.43 -6.69
CA HIS A 126 19.58 -24.34 -7.36
C HIS A 126 19.45 -24.00 -8.85
N PRO A 127 20.34 -23.14 -9.39
CA PRO A 127 20.40 -22.81 -10.81
C PRO A 127 20.85 -23.99 -11.68
N TYR A 128 20.42 -24.00 -12.94
CA TYR A 128 20.88 -24.96 -13.94
C TYR A 128 22.31 -24.66 -14.34
N THR A 129 23.10 -25.68 -14.67
CA THR A 129 24.40 -25.47 -15.30
C THR A 129 24.19 -24.69 -16.61
N ALA A 130 25.00 -23.66 -16.84
CA ALA A 130 24.93 -22.81 -18.03
C ALA A 130 25.55 -23.50 -19.26
N THR A 131 25.09 -24.71 -19.58
CA THR A 131 25.51 -25.51 -20.74
C THR A 131 24.34 -26.33 -21.28
N GLY A 132 24.37 -26.62 -22.58
CA GLY A 132 23.36 -27.48 -23.21
C GLY A 132 22.00 -26.80 -23.40
N ASP A 133 20.93 -27.60 -23.38
CA ASP A 133 19.57 -27.10 -23.57
C ASP A 133 18.97 -26.56 -22.27
N ILE A 134 18.49 -25.32 -22.29
CA ILE A 134 17.75 -24.69 -21.21
C ILE A 134 16.29 -24.57 -21.66
N ILE A 135 15.43 -25.38 -21.04
CA ILE A 135 14.01 -25.46 -21.38
C ILE A 135 13.25 -24.40 -20.58
N LEU A 136 12.54 -23.49 -21.25
CA LEU A 136 11.59 -22.57 -20.65
C LEU A 136 10.18 -23.08 -20.87
N SER A 137 9.52 -23.53 -19.80
CA SER A 137 8.25 -24.22 -19.89
C SER A 137 7.07 -23.32 -19.55
N ASP A 138 6.03 -23.34 -20.39
CA ASP A 138 4.77 -22.64 -20.10
C ASP A 138 3.97 -23.37 -19.02
N SER A 139 4.30 -24.64 -18.78
CA SER A 139 3.80 -25.35 -17.63
C SER A 139 4.37 -24.80 -16.31
N ARG A 140 5.45 -24.02 -16.33
CA ARG A 140 6.09 -23.41 -15.14
C ARG A 140 5.91 -21.88 -15.15
N PRO A 141 4.66 -21.39 -15.12
CA PRO A 141 4.43 -19.96 -15.11
C PRO A 141 4.94 -19.37 -13.79
N LEU A 142 5.52 -18.18 -13.87
CA LEU A 142 5.77 -17.34 -12.72
C LEU A 142 5.19 -15.96 -13.01
N THR A 143 4.19 -15.56 -12.23
CA THR A 143 3.61 -14.22 -12.28
C THR A 143 4.33 -13.33 -11.28
N LEU A 144 4.86 -12.19 -11.75
CA LEU A 144 5.52 -11.20 -10.91
C LEU A 144 4.67 -9.94 -10.84
N LEU A 145 4.15 -9.63 -9.65
CA LEU A 145 3.42 -8.39 -9.37
C LEU A 145 4.41 -7.26 -9.15
N ASN A 146 4.34 -6.20 -9.95
CA ASN A 146 5.16 -5.01 -9.75
C ASN A 146 4.37 -3.99 -8.94
N LEU A 147 5.00 -3.45 -7.89
CA LEU A 147 4.31 -2.62 -6.92
C LEU A 147 5.01 -1.28 -6.72
N VAL A 148 4.23 -0.21 -6.73
CA VAL A 148 4.58 1.13 -6.27
C VAL A 148 3.93 1.33 -4.90
N ALA A 149 4.76 1.52 -3.88
CA ALA A 149 4.33 1.91 -2.54
C ALA A 149 4.66 3.38 -2.27
N SER A 150 3.75 4.11 -1.64
CA SER A 150 3.98 5.49 -1.22
C SER A 150 3.63 5.68 0.26
N LEU A 151 4.55 6.24 1.04
CA LEU A 151 4.30 6.72 2.39
C LEU A 151 3.83 8.16 2.32
N GLY A 152 2.69 8.46 2.96
CA GLY A 152 2.13 9.81 3.00
C GLY A 152 2.98 10.81 3.79
N TRP A 153 4.07 10.38 4.41
CA TRP A 153 4.98 11.19 5.21
C TRP A 153 6.44 10.85 4.88
N THR A 154 7.36 11.74 5.22
CA THR A 154 8.80 11.47 5.18
C THR A 154 9.26 10.95 6.54
N PRO A 155 9.72 9.68 6.65
CA PRO A 155 10.22 9.15 7.91
C PRO A 155 11.47 9.92 8.37
N ALA A 156 11.56 10.22 9.66
CA ALA A 156 12.79 10.79 10.22
C ALA A 156 13.97 9.81 10.07
N PRO A 157 15.24 10.30 10.02
CA PRO A 157 16.42 9.43 9.86
C PRO A 157 16.55 8.31 10.89
N ASN A 158 16.00 8.51 12.08
CA ASN A 158 15.97 7.56 13.19
C ASN A 158 14.54 7.10 13.52
N SER A 159 13.63 7.14 12.54
CA SER A 159 12.25 6.70 12.72
C SER A 159 12.21 5.27 13.23
N VAL A 160 11.43 5.06 14.28
CA VAL A 160 11.11 3.76 14.86
C VAL A 160 9.85 3.15 14.25
N THR A 161 9.18 3.91 13.37
CA THR A 161 7.97 3.53 12.65
C THR A 161 8.30 3.04 11.24
N THR A 162 7.31 3.00 10.36
CA THR A 162 7.46 2.51 8.99
C THR A 162 8.37 3.41 8.16
N THR A 163 9.41 2.82 7.59
CA THR A 163 10.38 3.48 6.70
C THR A 163 10.33 2.85 5.31
N ALA A 164 10.89 3.52 4.30
CA ALA A 164 10.98 2.95 2.96
C ALA A 164 11.73 1.60 2.92
N ALA A 165 12.79 1.46 3.73
CA ALA A 165 13.52 0.21 3.88
C ALA A 165 12.68 -0.86 4.59
N GLY A 166 11.92 -0.48 5.63
CA GLY A 166 10.98 -1.36 6.32
C GLY A 166 9.88 -1.88 5.42
N VAL A 167 9.28 -1.01 4.59
CA VAL A 167 8.28 -1.41 3.58
C VAL A 167 8.89 -2.35 2.55
N ARG A 168 10.09 -2.07 2.04
CA ARG A 168 10.76 -2.99 1.11
C ARG A 168 11.02 -4.36 1.75
N ALA A 169 11.44 -4.40 3.01
CA ALA A 169 11.64 -5.66 3.73
C ALA A 169 10.32 -6.41 4.00
N ALA A 170 9.24 -5.70 4.30
CA ALA A 170 7.90 -6.27 4.45
C ALA A 170 7.40 -6.86 3.13
N LEU A 171 7.56 -6.13 2.01
CA LEU A 171 7.19 -6.62 0.68
C LEU A 171 8.04 -7.80 0.22
N GLN A 172 9.29 -7.89 0.66
CA GLN A 172 10.12 -9.08 0.41
C GLN A 172 9.54 -10.32 1.11
N GLN A 173 9.09 -10.17 2.36
CA GLN A 173 8.42 -11.25 3.10
C GLN A 173 7.04 -11.54 2.53
N THR A 174 6.30 -10.51 2.10
CA THR A 174 5.00 -10.66 1.40
C THR A 174 5.16 -11.43 0.09
N SER A 175 6.23 -11.15 -0.67
CA SER A 175 6.58 -11.92 -1.86
C SER A 175 6.77 -13.40 -1.54
N ALA A 176 7.42 -13.69 -0.41
CA ALA A 176 7.65 -15.06 0.02
C ALA A 176 6.35 -15.76 0.42
N GLU A 177 5.51 -15.07 1.19
CA GLU A 177 4.20 -15.55 1.64
C GLU A 177 3.24 -15.74 0.45
N LEU A 178 3.21 -14.83 -0.52
CA LEU A 178 2.42 -14.99 -1.75
C LEU A 178 2.89 -16.18 -2.59
N TYR A 179 4.20 -16.39 -2.67
CA TYR A 179 4.79 -17.53 -3.37
C TYR A 179 4.42 -18.85 -2.69
N ASP A 180 4.39 -18.86 -1.37
CA ASP A 180 3.89 -19.98 -0.56
C ASP A 180 2.41 -20.26 -0.87
N TRP A 181 1.54 -19.27 -0.67
CA TRP A 181 0.08 -19.40 -0.83
C TRP A 181 -0.36 -19.78 -2.25
N THR A 182 0.46 -19.49 -3.26
CA THR A 182 0.16 -19.79 -4.67
C THR A 182 0.94 -20.99 -5.21
N GLU A 183 1.53 -21.81 -4.33
CA GLU A 183 2.28 -23.02 -4.71
C GLU A 183 3.43 -22.72 -5.70
N GLY A 184 4.07 -21.57 -5.49
CA GLY A 184 5.23 -21.11 -6.22
C GLY A 184 4.96 -20.48 -7.57
N GLN A 185 3.75 -19.98 -7.79
CA GLN A 185 3.30 -19.50 -9.10
C GLN A 185 3.19 -17.97 -9.18
N MET A 186 3.10 -17.27 -8.05
CA MET A 186 3.05 -15.81 -7.99
C MET A 186 4.00 -15.25 -6.93
N ALA A 187 4.62 -14.11 -7.22
CA ALA A 187 5.49 -13.41 -6.29
C ALA A 187 5.46 -11.91 -6.57
N VAL A 188 6.06 -11.11 -5.69
CA VAL A 188 6.32 -9.70 -5.96
C VAL A 188 7.61 -9.56 -6.77
N GLY A 189 7.51 -8.90 -7.92
CA GLY A 189 8.59 -8.51 -8.82
C GLY A 189 9.21 -7.17 -8.44
N GLN A 190 9.19 -6.20 -9.35
CA GLN A 190 9.75 -4.88 -9.12
C GLN A 190 9.00 -4.15 -7.99
N VAL A 191 9.75 -3.48 -7.12
CA VAL A 191 9.19 -2.63 -6.06
C VAL A 191 9.82 -1.25 -6.10
N VAL A 192 8.98 -0.22 -6.16
CA VAL A 192 9.37 1.17 -5.91
C VAL A 192 8.73 1.63 -4.61
N VAL A 193 9.51 2.25 -3.72
CA VAL A 193 8.98 2.83 -2.48
C VAL A 193 9.30 4.31 -2.47
N ALA A 194 8.27 5.13 -2.48
CA ALA A 194 8.33 6.58 -2.39
C ALA A 194 7.92 7.04 -0.97
N THR A 195 8.35 8.23 -0.58
CA THR A 195 8.02 8.82 0.73
C THR A 195 7.55 10.25 0.57
N GLY A 196 7.00 10.80 1.65
CA GLY A 196 6.58 12.18 1.71
C GLY A 196 5.35 12.47 0.85
N GLY A 197 4.60 11.47 0.39
CA GLY A 197 3.48 11.63 -0.55
C GLY A 197 3.89 11.72 -2.02
N GLN A 198 5.14 11.41 -2.37
CA GLN A 198 5.54 11.29 -3.77
C GLN A 198 4.89 10.07 -4.42
N ARG A 199 4.49 10.19 -5.70
CA ARG A 199 3.84 9.12 -6.48
C ARG A 199 2.60 8.55 -5.77
N TRP A 200 1.88 9.36 -4.99
CA TRP A 200 0.75 8.88 -4.21
C TRP A 200 -0.37 8.38 -5.11
N ASP A 201 -0.71 9.12 -6.15
CA ASP A 201 -1.77 8.73 -7.07
C ASP A 201 -1.37 7.57 -8.01
N GLU A 202 -0.06 7.37 -8.21
CA GLU A 202 0.49 6.24 -8.95
C GLU A 202 0.64 4.96 -8.11
N ALA A 203 0.49 5.03 -6.79
CA ALA A 203 0.81 3.93 -5.89
C ALA A 203 -0.28 2.85 -5.85
N ASP A 204 0.16 1.59 -5.90
CA ASP A 204 -0.64 0.40 -5.57
C ASP A 204 -0.88 0.31 -4.06
N LEU A 205 0.14 0.64 -3.26
CA LEU A 205 0.09 0.57 -1.81
C LEU A 205 0.26 1.97 -1.21
N ARG A 206 -0.76 2.47 -0.53
CA ARG A 206 -0.80 3.81 0.06
C ARG A 206 -0.74 3.72 1.58
N PHE A 207 0.43 3.99 2.14
CA PHE A 207 0.65 4.02 3.59
C PHE A 207 0.25 5.38 4.13
N LEU A 208 -0.89 5.42 4.81
CA LEU A 208 -1.41 6.60 5.45
C LEU A 208 -0.60 6.91 6.71
N PRO A 209 -0.36 8.20 7.02
CA PRO A 209 0.24 8.60 8.30
C PRO A 209 -0.66 8.25 9.50
N ALA A 210 -1.89 7.76 9.32
CA ALA A 210 -2.77 7.45 10.42
C ALA A 210 -2.33 6.20 11.17
N ASN A 211 -2.30 6.26 12.50
CA ASN A 211 -2.06 5.10 13.35
C ASN A 211 -3.32 4.23 13.50
N ASP A 212 -4.53 4.77 13.40
CA ASP A 212 -5.78 4.01 13.54
C ASP A 212 -6.32 3.44 12.21
N LYS A 213 -5.51 3.43 11.14
CA LYS A 213 -5.92 2.86 9.85
C LYS A 213 -5.71 1.34 9.87
N ARG A 214 -6.82 0.61 9.81
CA ARG A 214 -6.82 -0.81 9.42
C ARG A 214 -6.57 -0.96 7.91
N PRO A 215 -5.81 -1.99 7.48
CA PRO A 215 -5.63 -2.32 6.08
C PRO A 215 -6.95 -2.54 5.36
N SER A 216 -6.98 -2.20 4.08
CA SER A 216 -8.15 -2.41 3.21
C SER A 216 -7.72 -2.34 1.74
N ALA A 217 -8.32 -3.13 0.88
CA ALA A 217 -7.98 -3.21 -0.53
C ALA A 217 -9.22 -3.21 -1.42
N PHE A 218 -9.14 -2.54 -2.57
CA PHE A 218 -10.14 -2.71 -3.61
C PHE A 218 -9.91 -4.03 -4.32
N VAL A 219 -10.92 -4.90 -4.32
CA VAL A 219 -10.83 -6.20 -5.01
C VAL A 219 -10.66 -5.95 -6.51
N GLY A 220 -9.68 -6.61 -7.11
CA GLY A 220 -9.38 -6.44 -8.53
C GLY A 220 -8.82 -5.06 -8.89
N GLY A 221 -8.34 -4.27 -7.93
CA GLY A 221 -7.79 -2.93 -8.17
C GLY A 221 -6.58 -2.90 -9.12
N ILE A 222 -6.01 -4.06 -9.46
CA ILE A 222 -4.86 -4.22 -10.38
C ILE A 222 -5.20 -4.01 -11.86
N VAL A 223 -6.49 -3.99 -12.21
CA VAL A 223 -6.92 -3.88 -13.61
C VAL A 223 -6.45 -2.58 -14.25
N PRO A 224 -6.10 -2.59 -15.56
CA PRO A 224 -5.62 -1.39 -16.26
C PRO A 224 -6.75 -0.40 -16.60
N GLU A 225 -7.97 -0.90 -16.67
CA GLU A 225 -9.19 -0.16 -16.97
C GLU A 225 -10.38 -0.91 -16.34
N PRO A 226 -11.56 -0.25 -16.19
CA PRO A 226 -12.75 -0.93 -15.69
C PRO A 226 -13.10 -2.17 -16.49
N ILE A 227 -13.32 -3.30 -15.82
CA ILE A 227 -13.79 -4.55 -16.42
C ILE A 227 -15.01 -5.06 -15.67
N THR A 228 -15.93 -5.69 -16.40
CA THR A 228 -17.08 -6.39 -15.81
C THR A 228 -16.81 -7.88 -15.80
N TYR A 229 -16.92 -8.50 -14.63
CA TYR A 229 -16.87 -9.93 -14.45
C TYR A 229 -18.27 -10.44 -14.08
N THR A 230 -18.76 -11.44 -14.81
CA THR A 230 -20.03 -12.10 -14.53
C THR A 230 -19.76 -13.50 -13.98
N GLY A 231 -19.69 -13.60 -12.65
CA GLY A 231 -19.64 -14.85 -11.91
C GLY A 231 -21.04 -15.32 -11.54
N VAL A 232 -21.25 -15.58 -10.24
CA VAL A 232 -22.60 -15.71 -9.67
C VAL A 232 -23.25 -14.33 -9.56
N ALA A 233 -22.47 -13.33 -9.14
CA ALA A 233 -22.82 -11.93 -9.22
C ALA A 233 -22.09 -11.25 -10.38
N GLU A 234 -22.71 -10.22 -10.94
CA GLU A 234 -22.01 -9.28 -11.82
C GLU A 234 -21.28 -8.25 -10.96
N VAL A 235 -19.98 -8.11 -11.18
CA VAL A 235 -19.13 -7.14 -10.47
C VAL A 235 -18.32 -6.34 -11.47
N ALA A 236 -18.18 -5.03 -11.22
CA ALA A 236 -17.24 -4.19 -11.93
C ALA A 236 -15.96 -4.03 -11.11
N TYR A 237 -14.82 -4.42 -11.68
CA TYR A 237 -13.50 -4.14 -11.12
C TYR A 237 -12.95 -2.87 -11.77
N VAL A 238 -12.43 -1.97 -10.96
CA VAL A 238 -11.87 -0.69 -11.43
C VAL A 238 -10.45 -0.49 -10.90
N PRO A 239 -9.60 0.24 -11.65
CA PRO A 239 -8.26 0.54 -11.16
C PRO A 239 -8.32 1.26 -9.82
N ALA A 240 -7.64 0.70 -8.82
CA ALA A 240 -7.71 1.18 -7.44
C ALA A 240 -6.45 0.77 -6.65
N MET A 241 -6.49 0.81 -5.32
CA MET A 241 -5.30 0.72 -4.46
C MET A 241 -5.56 -0.06 -3.16
N VAL A 242 -4.49 -0.38 -2.47
CA VAL A 242 -4.52 -0.85 -1.08
C VAL A 242 -4.19 0.32 -0.16
N TYR A 243 -5.00 0.54 0.86
CA TYR A 243 -4.72 1.53 1.90
C TYR A 243 -4.22 0.82 3.16
N LEU A 244 -3.08 1.30 3.65
CA LEU A 244 -2.38 0.72 4.79
C LEU A 244 -2.17 1.80 5.85
N GLY A 245 -2.16 1.42 7.12
CA GLY A 245 -1.75 2.32 8.20
C GLY A 245 -0.24 2.43 8.32
N ARG A 246 0.22 3.39 9.13
CA ARG A 246 1.65 3.45 9.49
C ARG A 246 2.12 2.20 10.25
N LEU A 247 1.20 1.44 10.84
CA LEU A 247 1.36 0.15 11.49
C LEU A 247 0.17 -0.74 11.06
N TRP A 248 0.28 -2.06 11.22
CA TRP A 248 -0.55 -3.00 10.45
C TRP A 248 -1.97 -3.26 10.96
N ASP A 249 -2.28 -3.13 12.24
CA ASP A 249 -3.55 -3.65 12.80
C ASP A 249 -4.58 -2.56 13.15
N GLY A 250 -4.16 -1.28 13.08
CA GLY A 250 -4.96 -0.12 13.49
C GLY A 250 -5.41 -0.13 14.97
N ARG A 251 -5.09 -1.18 15.76
CA ARG A 251 -5.54 -1.40 17.14
C ARG A 251 -4.37 -1.24 18.10
N ASP A 252 -3.27 -1.94 17.85
CA ASP A 252 -2.01 -1.86 18.58
C ASP A 252 -1.03 -0.93 17.86
N ALA A 253 -1.54 0.11 17.19
CA ALA A 253 -0.74 1.08 16.44
C ALA A 253 0.09 2.07 17.31
N PHE A 254 0.34 1.67 18.55
CA PHE A 254 1.25 2.27 19.50
C PHE A 254 2.33 1.27 19.95
N ASP A 255 2.12 -0.02 19.70
CA ASP A 255 3.13 -1.04 19.86
C ASP A 255 4.02 -1.05 18.62
N GLU A 256 5.01 -0.16 18.61
CA GLU A 256 5.99 -0.05 17.53
C GLU A 256 6.84 -1.32 17.37
N VAL A 257 6.74 -2.30 18.27
CA VAL A 257 7.43 -3.60 18.14
C VAL A 257 6.53 -4.59 17.40
N ASN A 258 5.28 -4.75 17.85
CA ASN A 258 4.33 -5.72 17.31
C ASN A 258 3.55 -5.20 16.09
N GLY A 259 3.42 -3.87 15.93
CA GLY A 259 2.74 -3.19 14.83
C GLY A 259 3.57 -3.00 13.57
N ARG A 260 4.85 -3.42 13.56
CA ARG A 260 5.73 -3.26 12.38
C ARG A 260 5.27 -4.11 11.21
N TRP A 261 5.32 -3.54 10.01
CA TRP A 261 5.03 -4.27 8.76
C TRP A 261 5.95 -5.46 8.47
N THR A 262 7.11 -5.54 9.15
CA THR A 262 8.02 -6.70 9.04
C THR A 262 7.68 -7.85 9.99
N GLY A 263 6.64 -7.71 10.84
CA GLY A 263 6.16 -8.79 11.70
C GLY A 263 5.31 -9.79 10.92
N GLN A 264 5.30 -11.05 11.33
CA GLN A 264 4.63 -12.13 10.56
C GLN A 264 3.13 -11.88 10.32
N ASN A 265 2.37 -11.45 11.34
CA ASN A 265 0.95 -11.13 11.17
C ASN A 265 0.74 -9.95 10.21
N ALA A 266 1.64 -8.96 10.24
CA ALA A 266 1.59 -7.82 9.35
C ALA A 266 1.86 -8.23 7.90
N VAL A 267 2.84 -9.10 7.68
CA VAL A 267 3.15 -9.67 6.36
C VAL A 267 1.95 -10.44 5.83
N ARG A 268 1.33 -11.31 6.66
CA ARG A 268 0.13 -12.05 6.27
C ARG A 268 -1.04 -11.14 5.93
N THR A 269 -1.24 -10.09 6.71
CA THR A 269 -2.26 -9.08 6.42
C THR A 269 -1.96 -8.38 5.10
N LEU A 270 -0.70 -8.01 4.84
CA LEU A 270 -0.32 -7.41 3.56
C LEU A 270 -0.51 -8.37 2.38
N THR A 271 -0.22 -9.65 2.55
CA THR A 271 -0.49 -10.69 1.53
C THR A 271 -1.99 -10.87 1.30
N HIS A 272 -2.80 -10.84 2.36
CA HIS A 272 -4.26 -10.88 2.30
C HIS A 272 -4.84 -9.70 1.52
N GLU A 273 -4.42 -8.46 1.82
CA GLU A 273 -4.83 -7.29 1.05
C GLU A 273 -4.37 -7.34 -0.42
N LEU A 274 -3.19 -7.91 -0.66
CA LEU A 274 -2.68 -8.12 -2.00
C LEU A 274 -3.49 -9.17 -2.76
N ALA A 275 -4.03 -10.18 -2.06
CA ALA A 275 -4.91 -11.19 -2.64
C ALA A 275 -6.25 -10.58 -3.09
N HIS A 276 -6.85 -9.67 -2.31
CA HIS A 276 -7.97 -8.87 -2.81
C HIS A 276 -7.59 -8.09 -4.07
N TYR A 277 -6.52 -7.30 -3.97
CA TYR A 277 -6.12 -6.36 -5.00
C TYR A 277 -5.74 -7.02 -6.33
N ALA A 278 -4.92 -8.07 -6.28
CA ALA A 278 -4.32 -8.70 -7.46
C ALA A 278 -4.96 -10.03 -7.85
N LEU A 279 -5.57 -10.74 -6.90
CA LEU A 279 -6.10 -12.10 -7.13
C LEU A 279 -7.62 -12.16 -7.20
N PHE A 280 -8.30 -11.02 -7.02
CA PHE A 280 -9.75 -10.90 -7.11
C PHE A 280 -10.49 -11.74 -6.04
N LEU A 281 -9.81 -12.11 -4.97
CA LEU A 281 -10.42 -12.84 -3.85
C LEU A 281 -11.18 -11.87 -2.93
N TYR A 282 -12.22 -12.36 -2.27
CA TYR A 282 -13.02 -11.64 -1.27
C TYR A 282 -12.82 -12.27 0.11
N ASP A 283 -13.30 -11.57 1.12
CA ASP A 283 -13.26 -12.06 2.49
C ASP A 283 -14.10 -13.32 2.69
N GLU A 284 -13.52 -14.28 3.41
CA GLU A 284 -14.16 -15.55 3.76
C GLU A 284 -14.71 -15.59 5.19
N TYR A 285 -14.94 -14.41 5.77
CA TYR A 285 -15.43 -14.25 7.15
C TYR A 285 -16.66 -13.33 7.26
N GLN A 286 -17.23 -12.90 6.14
CA GLN A 286 -18.46 -12.09 6.12
C GLN A 286 -19.39 -12.54 4.99
N ASN A 287 -20.68 -12.60 5.28
CA ASN A 287 -21.71 -12.87 4.28
C ASN A 287 -22.30 -11.58 3.68
N ASP A 288 -23.16 -11.74 2.68
CA ASP A 288 -23.86 -10.66 1.99
C ASP A 288 -24.82 -9.87 2.88
N ALA A 289 -25.34 -10.49 3.95
CA ALA A 289 -26.15 -9.87 4.98
C ALA A 289 -25.34 -9.11 6.06
N GLY A 290 -24.01 -9.05 5.92
CA GLY A 290 -23.10 -8.38 6.85
C GLY A 290 -22.80 -9.16 8.12
N ALA A 291 -23.35 -10.36 8.30
CA ALA A 291 -23.04 -11.23 9.43
C ALA A 291 -21.62 -11.77 9.31
N SER A 292 -20.83 -11.60 10.38
CA SER A 292 -19.50 -12.18 10.47
C SER A 292 -19.58 -13.64 10.93
N GLY A 293 -18.92 -14.51 10.19
CA GLY A 293 -18.66 -15.90 10.52
C GLY A 293 -17.23 -16.22 10.11
N TYR A 294 -16.81 -17.47 10.21
CA TYR A 294 -15.48 -17.84 9.72
C TYR A 294 -15.65 -19.05 8.85
N CYS A 295 -15.18 -18.97 7.61
CA CYS A 295 -14.96 -20.19 6.86
C CYS A 295 -14.09 -21.10 7.73
N ILE A 296 -14.56 -22.33 7.95
CA ILE A 296 -13.87 -23.48 8.58
C ILE A 296 -13.47 -23.42 10.07
N CYS A 297 -13.94 -22.45 10.86
CA CYS A 297 -13.98 -22.58 12.33
C CYS A 297 -15.44 -22.63 12.82
N ASP A 298 -16.01 -23.83 12.93
CA ASP A 298 -17.20 -24.03 13.77
C ASP A 298 -16.88 -23.55 15.20
N ALA A 299 -17.44 -22.41 15.57
CA ALA A 299 -17.29 -21.70 16.85
C ALA A 299 -15.98 -20.92 17.08
N LEU A 300 -15.94 -19.67 16.59
CA LEU A 300 -15.26 -18.59 17.32
C LEU A 300 -16.09 -18.09 18.53
N ALA A 301 -16.55 -19.02 19.37
CA ALA A 301 -17.10 -18.68 20.68
C ALA A 301 -15.95 -18.51 21.68
N ALA A 302 -15.41 -17.31 21.84
CA ALA A 302 -14.53 -16.81 22.93
C ALA A 302 -13.34 -17.70 23.40
N THR A 303 -13.09 -18.86 22.80
CA THR A 303 -12.20 -19.92 23.31
C THR A 303 -11.38 -20.57 22.19
N GLY A 304 -11.07 -19.81 21.14
CA GLY A 304 -10.01 -20.11 20.16
C GLY A 304 -10.28 -21.31 19.25
N CYS A 305 -9.96 -21.17 17.97
CA CYS A 305 -9.92 -22.30 17.05
C CYS A 305 -8.90 -23.30 17.63
N ARG A 306 -9.39 -24.47 18.10
CA ARG A 306 -8.62 -25.45 18.89
C ARG A 306 -7.79 -26.39 18.04
N THR A 307 -7.90 -26.31 16.73
CA THR A 307 -7.23 -27.20 15.79
C THR A 307 -5.94 -26.54 15.30
N THR A 308 -4.83 -27.25 15.48
CA THR A 308 -3.53 -26.99 14.83
C THR A 308 -3.56 -27.36 13.35
N VAL A 309 -4.73 -27.36 12.73
CA VAL A 309 -4.91 -27.90 11.39
C VAL A 309 -4.92 -26.71 10.42
N PRO A 310 -4.21 -26.79 9.29
CA PRO A 310 -4.21 -25.77 8.22
C PRO A 310 -5.59 -25.56 7.56
N ASP A 311 -6.68 -25.95 8.21
CA ASP A 311 -8.06 -25.85 7.75
C ASP A 311 -8.61 -24.43 7.93
N ALA A 312 -7.89 -23.37 7.57
CA ALA A 312 -8.46 -22.03 7.48
C ALA A 312 -7.95 -21.31 6.24
N SER A 313 -8.77 -20.42 5.66
CA SER A 313 -8.35 -19.61 4.52
C SER A 313 -7.51 -18.43 4.96
N ALA A 314 -6.49 -18.13 4.17
CA ALA A 314 -5.73 -16.89 4.23
C ALA A 314 -6.60 -15.65 4.02
N MET A 315 -7.79 -15.81 3.44
CA MET A 315 -8.83 -14.78 3.27
C MET A 315 -9.78 -14.66 4.48
N ALA A 316 -9.49 -15.32 5.61
CA ALA A 316 -10.23 -15.17 6.86
C ALA A 316 -9.56 -14.19 7.85
N TYR A 317 -10.36 -13.55 8.72
CA TYR A 317 -9.96 -12.45 9.63
C TYR A 317 -8.94 -12.81 10.74
N HIS A 318 -8.37 -14.02 10.77
CA HIS A 318 -7.46 -14.43 11.84
C HIS A 318 -5.97 -14.26 11.50
N TYR A 319 -5.60 -14.06 10.22
CA TYR A 319 -4.22 -13.81 9.74
C TYR A 319 -3.16 -14.81 10.26
N ARG A 320 -3.54 -16.07 10.43
CA ARG A 320 -2.72 -17.11 11.11
C ARG A 320 -2.37 -18.30 10.23
N VAL A 321 -3.07 -18.48 9.12
CA VAL A 321 -2.83 -19.55 8.16
C VAL A 321 -2.15 -19.01 6.92
N SER A 322 -1.67 -19.92 6.09
CA SER A 322 -0.93 -19.66 4.87
C SER A 322 -1.54 -20.33 3.63
N GLU A 323 -2.81 -20.73 3.70
CA GLU A 323 -3.43 -21.55 2.66
C GLU A 323 -4.74 -20.93 2.21
N PHE A 324 -5.00 -20.95 0.91
CA PHE A 324 -6.30 -20.57 0.34
C PHE A 324 -7.33 -21.69 0.50
N TRP A 325 -8.61 -21.33 0.56
CA TRP A 325 -9.67 -22.33 0.64
C TRP A 325 -9.77 -23.16 -0.65
N HIS A 326 -9.96 -24.46 -0.47
CA HIS A 326 -10.24 -25.45 -1.50
C HIS A 326 -11.18 -26.53 -0.97
N LYS A 327 -12.22 -26.86 -1.74
CA LYS A 327 -13.30 -27.77 -1.31
C LYS A 327 -12.83 -29.18 -0.95
N ASP A 328 -11.74 -29.67 -1.56
CA ASP A 328 -11.24 -31.03 -1.31
C ASP A 328 -10.32 -31.11 -0.08
N THR A 329 -9.76 -29.99 0.37
CA THR A 329 -8.88 -29.92 1.56
C THR A 329 -9.63 -29.41 2.79
N HIS A 330 -10.78 -28.74 2.61
CA HIS A 330 -11.53 -28.08 3.68
C HIS A 330 -13.01 -28.53 3.69
N LEU A 331 -13.26 -29.67 4.33
CA LEU A 331 -14.46 -30.50 4.13
C LEU A 331 -15.50 -30.39 5.26
N THR A 332 -16.36 -29.37 5.25
CA THR A 332 -17.76 -29.53 5.71
C THR A 332 -18.72 -28.66 4.88
N VAL A 333 -19.69 -29.30 4.22
CA VAL A 333 -20.63 -28.72 3.23
C VAL A 333 -21.74 -27.88 3.89
N GLU A 334 -21.80 -27.84 5.22
CA GLU A 334 -22.75 -27.05 6.01
C GLU A 334 -22.16 -25.71 6.52
N ASN A 335 -20.97 -25.32 6.02
CA ASN A 335 -20.20 -24.20 6.56
C ASN A 335 -20.57 -22.85 5.95
N PHE A 336 -20.43 -21.82 6.79
CA PHE A 336 -20.41 -20.40 6.45
C PHE A 336 -19.58 -20.04 5.19
N CYS A 337 -18.58 -20.85 4.82
CA CYS A 337 -17.77 -20.70 3.61
C CYS A 337 -18.58 -20.50 2.32
N TYR A 338 -19.74 -21.16 2.18
CA TYR A 338 -20.61 -21.06 1.01
C TYR A 338 -21.54 -19.84 1.04
N ASP A 339 -21.53 -19.10 2.13
CA ASP A 339 -22.31 -17.87 2.34
C ASP A 339 -21.39 -16.64 2.39
N THR A 340 -20.08 -16.79 2.17
CA THR A 340 -19.15 -15.66 2.18
C THR A 340 -19.29 -14.81 0.92
N TRP A 341 -18.80 -13.56 0.97
CA TRP A 341 -18.67 -12.72 -0.23
C TRP A 341 -17.89 -13.40 -1.36
N GLN A 342 -16.85 -14.18 -1.02
CA GLN A 342 -16.10 -14.98 -1.99
C GLN A 342 -17.02 -15.92 -2.77
N TYR A 343 -17.88 -16.67 -2.08
CA TYR A 343 -18.79 -17.59 -2.73
C TYR A 343 -19.97 -16.89 -3.41
N HIS A 344 -20.49 -15.79 -2.86
CA HIS A 344 -21.57 -15.02 -3.48
C HIS A 344 -21.16 -14.35 -4.81
N VAL A 345 -19.91 -13.89 -4.90
CA VAL A 345 -19.41 -13.27 -6.14
C VAL A 345 -18.99 -14.32 -7.15
N HIS A 346 -18.14 -15.27 -6.75
CA HIS A 346 -17.50 -16.20 -7.69
C HIS A 346 -18.23 -17.55 -7.81
N GLY A 347 -19.05 -17.93 -6.84
CA GLY A 347 -19.64 -19.28 -6.74
C GLY A 347 -18.61 -20.37 -6.47
N GLN A 348 -17.41 -19.98 -6.05
CA GLN A 348 -16.22 -20.83 -6.05
C GLN A 348 -15.33 -20.54 -4.83
N PRO A 349 -14.66 -21.56 -4.29
CA PRO A 349 -13.60 -21.36 -3.30
C PRO A 349 -12.40 -20.62 -3.89
N ASP A 350 -11.56 -20.04 -3.02
CA ASP A 350 -10.37 -19.28 -3.41
C ASP A 350 -9.57 -19.93 -4.54
N TRP A 351 -9.19 -21.21 -4.39
CA TRP A 351 -8.37 -21.92 -5.37
C TRP A 351 -9.06 -22.16 -6.72
N ASP A 352 -10.38 -22.38 -6.73
CA ASP A 352 -11.14 -22.54 -7.97
C ASP A 352 -11.24 -21.18 -8.69
N THR A 353 -11.43 -20.09 -7.94
CA THR A 353 -11.37 -18.71 -8.47
C THR A 353 -10.00 -18.39 -9.04
N LEU A 354 -8.93 -18.74 -8.33
CA LEU A 354 -7.54 -18.58 -8.76
C LEU A 354 -7.20 -19.37 -10.02
N ALA A 355 -7.69 -20.60 -10.16
CA ALA A 355 -7.53 -21.37 -11.41
C ALA A 355 -8.18 -20.64 -12.61
N ASN A 356 -9.24 -19.87 -12.36
CA ASN A 356 -9.95 -19.04 -13.33
C ASN A 356 -9.46 -17.59 -13.41
N TRP A 357 -8.39 -17.21 -12.69
CA TRP A 357 -7.86 -15.84 -12.63
C TRP A 357 -7.58 -15.23 -14.01
N HIS A 358 -7.08 -16.04 -14.95
CA HIS A 358 -6.87 -15.61 -16.33
C HIS A 358 -8.18 -15.17 -17.01
N THR A 359 -9.29 -15.87 -16.77
CA THR A 359 -10.61 -15.54 -17.33
C THR A 359 -11.17 -14.27 -16.70
N ILE A 360 -10.99 -14.07 -15.39
CA ILE A 360 -11.40 -12.84 -14.69
C ILE A 360 -10.74 -11.62 -15.35
N GLN A 361 -9.47 -11.76 -15.76
CA GLN A 361 -8.73 -10.70 -16.43
C GLN A 361 -8.90 -10.65 -17.96
N GLY A 362 -9.81 -11.46 -18.52
CA GLY A 362 -10.02 -11.51 -19.98
C GLY A 362 -8.86 -12.10 -20.78
N LEU A 363 -7.94 -12.82 -20.12
CA LEU A 363 -6.83 -13.50 -20.77
C LEU A 363 -7.25 -14.88 -21.33
N PRO A 364 -6.64 -15.33 -22.43
CA PRO A 364 -6.81 -16.70 -22.91
C PRO A 364 -6.31 -17.77 -21.92
N ILE A 365 -6.88 -18.99 -21.99
CA ILE A 365 -6.49 -20.15 -21.16
C ILE A 365 -4.99 -20.50 -21.21
N THR A 366 -4.29 -20.12 -22.28
CA THR A 366 -2.83 -20.30 -22.39
C THR A 366 -2.03 -19.49 -21.37
N PHE A 367 -2.68 -18.57 -20.64
CA PHE A 367 -2.10 -17.78 -19.56
C PHE A 367 -2.61 -18.18 -18.19
N GLN A 368 -3.25 -19.36 -18.05
CA GLN A 368 -3.61 -19.91 -16.75
C GLN A 368 -2.35 -20.02 -15.87
N PRO A 369 -2.14 -19.12 -14.88
CA PRO A 369 -0.89 -19.05 -14.15
C PRO A 369 -0.90 -19.98 -12.93
N LEU A 370 -2.08 -20.45 -12.54
CA LEU A 370 -2.32 -21.18 -11.30
C LEU A 370 -2.85 -22.56 -11.61
N ARG A 371 -2.04 -23.56 -11.28
CA ARG A 371 -2.42 -24.96 -11.18
C ARG A 371 -3.18 -25.17 -9.86
N PRO A 372 -4.13 -26.11 -9.83
CA PRO A 372 -4.80 -26.50 -8.59
C PRO A 372 -3.77 -26.91 -7.52
N PRO A 373 -4.05 -26.64 -6.24
CA PRO A 373 -3.17 -27.05 -5.15
C PRO A 373 -3.12 -28.57 -5.07
N THR A 374 -2.09 -29.09 -4.40
CA THR A 374 -2.13 -30.51 -4.07
C THR A 374 -3.19 -30.77 -3.00
N PRO A 375 -3.88 -31.92 -2.98
CA PRO A 375 -4.90 -32.23 -1.96
C PRO A 375 -4.36 -32.37 -0.53
N ILE A 376 -3.05 -32.13 -0.32
CA ILE A 376 -2.38 -32.21 0.97
C ILE A 376 -1.78 -30.83 1.21
N LEU A 377 -2.23 -30.16 2.26
CA LEU A 377 -1.67 -28.88 2.70
C LEU A 377 -0.20 -29.13 3.07
N GLN A 378 0.72 -28.50 2.34
CA GLN A 378 2.16 -28.59 2.53
C GLN A 378 2.71 -27.19 2.74
N ASP A 379 3.80 -27.06 3.50
CA ASP A 379 4.57 -25.83 3.45
C ASP A 379 4.91 -25.56 1.98
N GLY A 380 4.72 -24.34 1.52
CA GLY A 380 4.92 -24.00 0.13
C GLY A 380 6.39 -24.06 -0.28
N PRO A 381 6.64 -23.91 -1.59
CA PRO A 381 7.94 -24.17 -2.15
C PRO A 381 9.00 -23.17 -1.68
N ALA A 382 10.25 -23.65 -1.55
CA ALA A 382 11.39 -22.78 -1.35
C ALA A 382 11.45 -21.69 -2.45
N LEU A 383 11.64 -20.43 -2.05
CA LEU A 383 11.49 -19.26 -2.93
C LEU A 383 12.36 -19.28 -4.19
N GLY A 384 13.55 -19.89 -4.12
CA GLY A 384 14.43 -20.09 -5.27
C GLY A 384 14.56 -18.86 -6.19
N LEU A 385 14.07 -19.01 -7.42
CA LEU A 385 14.07 -17.98 -8.46
C LEU A 385 13.28 -16.72 -8.07
N ALA A 386 12.14 -16.85 -7.39
CA ALA A 386 11.31 -15.71 -6.97
C ALA A 386 12.06 -14.79 -6.00
N ALA A 387 12.78 -15.35 -5.03
CA ALA A 387 13.64 -14.56 -4.12
C ALA A 387 14.73 -13.80 -4.89
N ALA A 388 15.26 -14.40 -5.97
CA ALA A 388 16.25 -13.75 -6.80
C ALA A 388 15.66 -12.62 -7.66
N LEU A 389 14.36 -12.60 -7.94
CA LEU A 389 13.70 -11.61 -8.80
C LEU A 389 13.11 -10.41 -8.03
N PHE A 390 12.90 -10.55 -6.72
CA PHE A 390 12.32 -9.50 -5.90
C PHE A 390 13.08 -8.16 -6.02
N GLY A 391 12.33 -7.11 -6.34
CA GLY A 391 12.82 -5.74 -6.45
C GLY A 391 13.75 -5.48 -7.65
N ARG A 392 13.90 -6.42 -8.59
CA ARG A 392 14.82 -6.28 -9.74
C ARG A 392 14.11 -5.92 -11.03
N GLN A 393 14.65 -4.93 -11.74
CA GLN A 393 14.32 -4.68 -13.13
C GLN A 393 15.20 -5.55 -14.05
N PRO A 394 14.66 -6.04 -15.18
CA PRO A 394 15.45 -6.74 -16.19
C PRO A 394 16.59 -5.87 -16.76
N GLY A 395 17.74 -6.50 -17.06
CA GLY A 395 18.83 -5.86 -17.82
C GLY A 395 19.79 -4.98 -17.02
N HIS A 396 19.80 -5.09 -15.69
CA HIS A 396 20.75 -4.38 -14.83
C HIS A 396 21.93 -5.28 -14.44
N GLU A 397 23.16 -4.82 -14.70
CA GLU A 397 24.32 -5.41 -14.06
C GLU A 397 24.26 -5.15 -12.56
N ILE A 398 24.21 -6.22 -11.76
CA ILE A 398 24.08 -6.13 -10.31
C ILE A 398 25.44 -5.73 -9.73
N PHE A 399 25.67 -4.42 -9.66
CA PHE A 399 26.74 -3.87 -8.83
C PHE A 399 26.24 -3.81 -7.39
N LEU A 400 26.83 -4.61 -6.49
CA LEU A 400 26.65 -4.39 -5.05
C LEU A 400 27.13 -2.96 -4.75
N PRO A 401 26.27 -2.03 -4.30
CA PRO A 401 26.69 -0.65 -4.11
C PRO A 401 27.60 -0.55 -2.87
N ALA A 402 28.86 -0.16 -3.09
CA ALA A 402 29.64 0.50 -2.06
C ALA A 402 29.13 1.95 -1.97
N VAL A 403 28.31 2.26 -0.96
CA VAL A 403 27.76 3.60 -0.75
C VAL A 403 28.81 4.48 -0.06
N ALA A 404 29.34 5.47 -0.78
CA ALA A 404 30.07 6.59 -0.21
C ALA A 404 29.11 7.79 -0.04
N ALA A 405 28.93 8.26 1.19
CA ALA A 405 28.08 9.40 1.50
C ALA A 405 28.79 10.72 1.15
N GLY A 406 28.34 11.39 0.08
CA GLY A 406 28.68 12.77 -0.22
C GLY A 406 27.76 13.72 0.54
N GLY A 407 28.34 14.50 1.46
CA GLY A 407 27.60 15.47 2.26
C GLY A 407 27.02 16.61 1.43
N THR A 408 25.72 16.84 1.60
CA THR A 408 25.06 18.09 1.23
C THR A 408 24.42 18.69 2.48
N ALA A 409 24.22 20.01 2.43
CA ALA A 409 23.76 20.81 3.56
C ALA A 409 22.53 20.20 4.24
N VAL A 410 22.60 20.06 5.56
CA VAL A 410 21.57 19.45 6.40
C VAL A 410 20.28 20.27 6.27
N PRO A 411 19.21 19.72 5.67
CA PRO A 411 17.89 20.34 5.73
C PRO A 411 17.46 20.51 7.20
N PRO A 412 16.48 21.38 7.52
CA PRO A 412 15.90 21.39 8.86
C PRO A 412 15.54 19.96 9.28
N ALA A 413 15.85 19.60 10.53
CA ALA A 413 15.72 18.22 10.99
C ALA A 413 14.24 17.84 11.08
N ILE A 414 13.81 16.89 10.25
CA ILE A 414 12.52 16.21 10.40
C ILE A 414 12.54 15.47 11.74
N THR A 415 11.49 15.65 12.53
CA THR A 415 11.37 15.02 13.86
C THR A 415 10.07 14.21 13.98
N GLU A 416 10.07 13.26 14.91
CA GLU A 416 8.89 12.45 15.23
C GLU A 416 8.57 12.49 16.74
N PRO A 417 8.13 13.65 17.26
CA PRO A 417 7.89 13.82 18.69
C PRO A 417 6.68 12.98 19.13
N ILE A 418 6.74 12.49 20.37
CA ILE A 418 5.57 11.95 21.07
C ILE A 418 4.93 13.12 21.81
N VAL A 419 3.63 13.31 21.59
CA VAL A 419 2.84 14.34 22.25
C VAL A 419 1.74 13.70 23.08
N ASP A 420 1.60 14.13 24.33
CA ASP A 420 0.47 13.82 25.17
C ASP A 420 -0.72 14.68 24.75
N LEU A 421 -1.86 14.04 24.52
CA LEU A 421 -3.12 14.72 24.26
C LEU A 421 -3.92 14.79 25.56
N LYS A 422 -4.18 16.00 26.04
CA LYS A 422 -4.99 16.25 27.24
C LYS A 422 -6.24 17.03 26.91
N VAL A 423 -7.25 16.98 27.76
CA VAL A 423 -8.42 17.87 27.75
C VAL A 423 -8.41 18.77 28.99
N ASP A 424 -9.08 19.91 28.91
CA ASP A 424 -9.33 20.73 30.09
C ASP A 424 -10.14 19.96 31.15
N ALA A 425 -9.90 20.23 32.44
CA ALA A 425 -10.50 19.54 33.58
C ALA A 425 -12.04 19.62 33.64
N ALA A 426 -12.64 20.53 32.87
CA ALA A 426 -14.09 20.66 32.74
C ALA A 426 -14.73 19.59 31.83
N VAL A 427 -13.94 18.72 31.21
CA VAL A 427 -14.37 17.80 30.16
C VAL A 427 -14.42 16.36 30.68
N PRO A 428 -15.59 15.68 30.71
CA PRO A 428 -15.69 14.29 31.14
C PRO A 428 -14.85 13.38 30.24
N THR A 429 -13.89 12.64 30.80
CA THR A 429 -12.84 11.91 30.06
C THR A 429 -13.21 10.50 29.58
N ALA A 430 -14.51 10.18 29.55
CA ALA A 430 -14.96 8.87 29.11
C ALA A 430 -14.98 8.75 27.56
N THR A 431 -14.03 7.98 27.01
CA THR A 431 -14.08 7.30 25.70
C THR A 431 -14.33 8.17 24.46
N TRP A 432 -13.72 9.35 24.37
CA TRP A 432 -13.90 10.16 23.16
C TRP A 432 -12.81 9.89 22.13
N PRO A 433 -13.16 9.48 20.89
CA PRO A 433 -12.18 9.38 19.83
C PRO A 433 -11.64 10.78 19.51
N SER A 434 -10.34 10.97 19.71
CA SER A 434 -9.60 12.13 19.23
C SER A 434 -9.02 11.85 17.85
N GLN A 435 -9.12 12.75 16.89
CA GLN A 435 -8.44 12.68 15.61
C GLN A 435 -7.44 13.82 15.50
N VAL A 436 -6.19 13.51 15.15
CA VAL A 436 -5.10 14.48 15.06
C VAL A 436 -4.70 14.67 13.60
N TYR A 437 -4.46 15.92 13.20
CA TYR A 437 -4.02 16.32 11.87
C TYR A 437 -2.81 17.24 11.99
N LEU A 438 -1.86 17.08 11.06
CA LEU A 438 -0.71 17.97 10.90
C LEU A 438 -0.88 18.81 9.64
N LEU A 439 -1.03 20.12 9.80
CA LEU A 439 -1.13 21.10 8.72
C LEU A 439 0.27 21.56 8.35
N LYS A 440 0.74 21.16 7.17
CA LYS A 440 2.09 21.44 6.68
C LYS A 440 2.21 22.89 6.21
N GLY A 441 3.07 23.69 6.85
CA GLY A 441 3.23 25.11 6.53
C GLY A 441 2.18 26.06 7.15
N GLY A 442 1.49 25.63 8.20
CA GLY A 442 0.66 26.50 9.04
C GLY A 442 -0.81 26.60 8.61
N HIS A 443 -1.39 27.80 8.74
CA HIS A 443 -2.84 28.03 8.54
C HIS A 443 -3.33 27.97 7.09
N THR A 444 -2.42 28.10 6.12
CA THR A 444 -2.68 27.86 4.69
C THR A 444 -1.83 26.67 4.28
N PRO A 445 -2.23 25.46 4.70
CA PRO A 445 -1.39 24.29 4.56
C PRO A 445 -1.15 23.97 3.08
N THR A 446 0.05 23.52 2.76
CA THR A 446 0.34 22.92 1.44
C THR A 446 -0.08 21.45 1.40
N ARG A 447 -0.15 20.80 2.57
CA ARG A 447 -0.59 19.41 2.78
C ARG A 447 -1.21 19.27 4.16
N ILE A 448 -2.11 18.30 4.32
CA ILE A 448 -2.68 17.94 5.63
C ILE A 448 -2.45 16.45 5.84
N LEU A 449 -1.72 16.08 6.90
CA LEU A 449 -1.47 14.69 7.25
C LEU A 449 -2.46 14.23 8.32
N PRO A 450 -3.27 13.18 8.06
CA PRO A 450 -4.13 12.58 9.08
C PRO A 450 -3.29 11.66 9.96
N MET A 451 -3.08 12.04 11.21
CA MET A 451 -2.20 11.34 12.14
C MET A 451 -2.90 10.20 12.88
N GLY A 452 -4.24 10.21 12.89
CA GLY A 452 -5.08 9.21 13.54
C GLY A 452 -5.42 9.57 14.99
N ARG A 453 -5.58 8.55 15.84
CA ARG A 453 -6.01 8.73 17.25
C ARG A 453 -4.86 8.77 18.22
N ALA A 454 -5.04 9.53 19.29
CA ALA A 454 -4.26 9.31 20.50
C ALA A 454 -4.57 7.93 21.09
N THR A 455 -3.54 7.31 21.64
CA THR A 455 -3.54 5.94 22.18
C THR A 455 -3.02 5.91 23.62
N GLY A 456 -3.31 4.84 24.35
CA GLY A 456 -2.96 4.68 25.77
C GLY A 456 -4.16 4.82 26.70
N ASP A 457 -3.97 4.49 27.98
CA ASP A 457 -5.04 4.51 28.96
C ASP A 457 -5.43 5.95 29.34
N PRO A 458 -6.64 6.41 29.00
CA PRO A 458 -7.09 7.74 29.40
C PRO A 458 -7.16 7.80 30.94
N SER A 459 -6.54 8.82 31.53
CA SER A 459 -6.50 8.99 32.99
C SER A 459 -6.52 10.45 33.38
N GLY A 460 -7.42 10.81 34.30
CA GLY A 460 -7.65 12.22 34.65
C GLY A 460 -8.03 13.01 33.40
N ASN A 461 -7.18 13.96 33.00
CA ASN A 461 -7.32 14.80 31.82
C ASN A 461 -6.58 14.26 30.57
N LEU A 462 -5.81 13.18 30.69
CA LEU A 462 -5.08 12.60 29.57
C LEU A 462 -6.05 11.78 28.69
N LEU A 463 -6.13 12.12 27.40
CA LEU A 463 -6.83 11.32 26.39
C LEU A 463 -5.95 10.20 25.81
N GLY A 464 -4.63 10.38 25.86
CA GLY A 464 -3.63 9.45 25.35
C GLY A 464 -2.39 10.20 24.87
N ASN A 465 -1.53 9.52 24.11
CA ASN A 465 -0.41 10.12 23.41
C ASN A 465 -0.39 9.69 21.94
N LEU A 466 0.36 10.42 21.12
CA LEU A 466 0.52 10.13 19.70
C LEU A 466 1.93 10.53 19.25
N ARG A 467 2.56 9.71 18.41
CA ARG A 467 3.75 10.14 17.67
C ARG A 467 3.34 10.95 16.45
N LEU A 468 3.79 12.19 16.37
CA LEU A 468 3.66 12.97 15.14
C LEU A 468 4.77 12.58 14.17
N LEU A 469 4.47 12.51 12.88
CA LEU A 469 5.36 12.12 11.80
C LEU A 469 5.62 13.35 10.94
N ASP A 470 6.82 13.45 10.40
CA ASP A 470 7.17 14.46 9.40
C ASP A 470 6.90 15.89 9.89
N VAL A 471 7.21 16.16 11.17
CA VAL A 471 7.03 17.49 11.78
C VAL A 471 8.21 18.38 11.45
N GLU A 472 7.90 19.56 10.91
CA GLU A 472 8.84 20.61 10.54
C GLU A 472 8.51 21.94 11.25
N PRO A 473 9.49 22.87 11.36
CA PRO A 473 9.23 24.21 11.87
C PRO A 473 8.15 24.94 11.05
N GLY A 474 7.13 25.46 11.73
CA GLY A 474 6.02 26.19 11.09
C GLY A 474 4.80 25.32 10.76
N ASP A 475 4.88 24.01 10.98
CA ASP A 475 3.70 23.15 10.93
C ASP A 475 2.73 23.46 12.07
N THR A 476 1.47 23.10 11.88
CA THR A 476 0.43 23.34 12.87
C THR A 476 -0.30 22.03 13.19
N VAL A 477 -0.44 21.70 14.48
CA VAL A 477 -1.18 20.52 14.90
C VAL A 477 -2.63 20.89 15.19
N ARG A 478 -3.56 20.06 14.73
CA ARG A 478 -4.99 20.14 15.05
C ARG A 478 -5.43 18.84 15.67
N SER A 479 -6.08 18.91 16.82
CA SER A 479 -6.74 17.76 17.44
C SER A 479 -8.22 18.04 17.56
N PHE A 480 -9.02 17.04 17.25
CA PHE A 480 -10.46 17.12 17.26
C PHE A 480 -11.00 15.94 18.03
N VAL A 481 -11.72 16.23 19.10
CA VAL A 481 -12.37 15.21 19.91
C VAL A 481 -13.86 15.25 19.58
N GLN A 482 -14.38 14.12 19.12
CA GLN A 482 -15.78 14.02 18.73
C GLN A 482 -16.55 13.29 19.83
N ARG A 483 -17.61 13.92 20.34
CA ARG A 483 -18.64 13.22 21.11
C ARG A 483 -19.73 12.76 20.14
N PRO A 484 -19.98 11.46 20.02
CA PRO A 484 -21.08 10.99 19.19
C PRO A 484 -22.41 11.22 19.89
N ALA A 485 -23.42 11.68 19.17
CA ALA A 485 -24.80 11.62 19.61
C ALA A 485 -25.44 10.30 19.16
N LEU A 486 -26.27 9.72 20.03
CA LEU A 486 -27.09 8.56 19.68
C LEU A 486 -28.20 9.04 18.72
N GLY A 487 -28.15 8.68 17.44
CA GLY A 487 -29.25 8.86 16.48
C GLY A 487 -29.13 9.98 15.43
N GLY A 488 -27.93 10.50 15.18
CA GLY A 488 -27.69 11.54 14.18
C GLY A 488 -26.40 12.31 14.49
N VAL A 489 -25.82 12.99 13.50
CA VAL A 489 -24.50 13.66 13.59
C VAL A 489 -24.60 14.96 14.41
N ASP A 490 -25.02 14.88 15.67
CA ASP A 490 -24.90 15.98 16.64
C ASP A 490 -23.55 15.84 17.37
N GLY A 491 -22.49 16.32 16.73
CA GLY A 491 -21.15 16.34 17.33
C GLY A 491 -20.92 17.61 18.14
N ARG A 492 -20.66 17.51 19.45
CA ARG A 492 -19.95 18.58 20.18
C ARG A 492 -18.44 18.36 19.99
N ARG A 493 -17.73 19.41 19.61
CA ARG A 493 -16.31 19.33 19.26
C ARG A 493 -15.41 20.03 20.26
N TYR A 494 -14.17 19.59 20.36
CA TYR A 494 -13.13 20.24 21.15
C TYR A 494 -12.02 20.63 20.16
N THR A 495 -11.58 21.90 20.16
CA THR A 495 -10.60 22.45 19.19
C THR A 495 -9.40 23.03 19.94
N LEU A 496 -8.19 22.89 19.40
CA LEU A 496 -6.98 23.58 19.89
C LEU A 496 -6.23 24.33 18.78
N PHE A 497 -5.65 25.47 19.16
CA PHE A 497 -4.58 26.19 18.46
C PHE A 497 -3.30 26.18 19.28
N THR A 498 -2.24 25.52 18.83
CA THR A 498 -0.88 25.82 19.28
C THR A 498 0.11 25.64 18.13
N ASP A 499 1.02 26.60 17.98
CA ASP A 499 2.30 26.37 17.30
C ASP A 499 3.07 25.28 18.07
N PRO A 500 3.76 24.35 17.40
CA PRO A 500 4.62 23.35 18.04
C PRO A 500 5.85 24.03 18.65
N ALA A 501 5.67 24.73 19.76
CA ALA A 501 6.73 25.01 20.71
C ALA A 501 7.09 23.70 21.43
N PRO A 502 8.31 23.55 22.01
CA PRO A 502 8.87 22.27 22.48
C PRO A 502 8.25 21.80 23.81
N GLY A 503 6.94 21.64 23.85
CA GLY A 503 6.21 20.92 24.88
C GLY A 503 5.71 19.59 24.31
N ASN A 504 5.89 18.50 25.05
CA ASN A 504 5.36 17.18 24.69
C ASN A 504 3.86 17.08 24.97
N GLU A 505 3.11 18.19 24.93
CA GLU A 505 1.73 18.24 25.43
C GLU A 505 0.83 19.15 24.59
N ILE A 506 -0.34 18.62 24.24
CA ILE A 506 -1.41 19.26 23.48
C ILE A 506 -2.65 19.25 24.38
N THR A 507 -3.10 20.42 24.85
CA THR A 507 -4.31 20.53 25.68
C THR A 507 -5.49 20.97 24.85
N VAL A 508 -6.44 20.08 24.56
CA VAL A 508 -7.67 20.38 23.83
C VAL A 508 -8.65 21.16 24.72
N GLN A 509 -9.15 22.28 24.21
CA GLN A 509 -10.13 23.13 24.89
C GLN A 509 -11.56 22.81 24.43
N TYR A 510 -12.52 23.01 25.32
CA TYR A 510 -13.93 22.87 24.99
C TYR A 510 -14.36 23.92 23.96
N ASN A 511 -14.98 23.46 22.88
CA ASN A 511 -15.64 24.31 21.91
C ASN A 511 -17.15 23.97 21.92
N PRO A 512 -18.05 24.90 22.30
CA PRO A 512 -19.47 24.58 22.38
C PRO A 512 -20.12 24.40 21.01
N TRP A 513 -19.42 24.73 19.91
CA TRP A 513 -19.95 24.71 18.55
C TRP A 513 -20.48 23.33 18.12
N GLN A 514 -21.76 23.31 17.76
CA GLN A 514 -22.48 22.18 17.19
C GLN A 514 -22.66 22.36 15.69
N PHE A 515 -22.37 21.29 14.96
CA PHE A 515 -22.52 21.27 13.50
C PHE A 515 -22.87 19.86 13.01
N THR A 516 -23.46 19.81 11.83
CA THR A 516 -23.59 18.59 11.03
C THR A 516 -22.79 18.76 9.74
N LEU A 517 -21.98 17.75 9.40
CA LEU A 517 -21.25 17.70 8.14
C LEU A 517 -21.73 16.50 7.32
N GLU A 518 -22.13 16.77 6.09
CA GLU A 518 -22.46 15.77 5.08
C GLU A 518 -21.49 15.90 3.91
N HIS A 519 -21.22 14.76 3.26
CA HIS A 519 -20.44 14.71 2.05
C HIS A 519 -21.07 13.73 1.08
N GLN A 520 -21.08 14.08 -0.19
CA GLN A 520 -21.62 13.25 -1.26
C GLN A 520 -20.62 13.19 -2.40
N PHE A 521 -20.28 11.98 -2.83
CA PHE A 521 -19.53 11.76 -4.05
C PHE A 521 -20.50 11.50 -5.20
N ASP A 522 -20.38 12.26 -6.29
CA ASP A 522 -21.03 11.91 -7.56
C ASP A 522 -20.02 11.11 -8.39
N VAL A 523 -20.38 9.87 -8.72
CA VAL A 523 -19.59 8.99 -9.58
C VAL A 523 -20.20 9.00 -10.98
N ALA A 524 -19.39 9.23 -12.00
CA ALA A 524 -19.76 9.12 -13.41
C ALA A 524 -18.73 8.25 -14.11
N ASP A 525 -19.17 7.28 -14.92
CA ASP A 525 -18.29 6.35 -15.64
C ASP A 525 -17.26 5.64 -14.72
N SER A 526 -17.69 5.29 -13.50
CA SER A 526 -16.84 4.70 -12.43
C SER A 526 -15.72 5.61 -11.89
N LEU A 527 -15.73 6.89 -12.26
CA LEU A 527 -14.80 7.92 -11.83
C LEU A 527 -15.47 8.86 -10.84
N VAL A 528 -14.71 9.31 -9.83
CA VAL A 528 -15.20 10.28 -8.84
C VAL A 528 -15.23 11.68 -9.46
N ALA A 529 -16.37 12.06 -10.03
CA ALA A 529 -16.51 13.27 -10.84
C ALA A 529 -16.82 14.53 -10.02
N ARG A 530 -17.42 14.38 -8.84
CA ARG A 530 -17.71 15.50 -7.94
C ARG A 530 -17.69 15.07 -6.48
N LEU A 531 -17.33 16.00 -5.61
CA LEU A 531 -17.55 15.92 -4.17
C LEU A 531 -18.33 17.16 -3.73
N THR A 532 -19.49 16.96 -3.11
CA THR A 532 -20.27 18.02 -2.48
C THR A 532 -20.07 17.93 -0.98
N LEU A 533 -19.64 19.03 -0.35
CA LEU A 533 -19.57 19.17 1.10
C LEU A 533 -20.68 20.08 1.58
N GLN A 534 -21.46 19.61 2.55
CA GLN A 534 -22.55 20.35 3.16
C GLN A 534 -22.32 20.46 4.67
N LEU A 535 -22.39 21.68 5.20
CA LEU A 535 -22.20 21.97 6.62
C LEU A 535 -23.42 22.71 7.15
N LYS A 536 -24.07 22.16 8.17
CA LYS A 536 -25.09 22.86 8.96
C LYS A 536 -24.47 23.34 10.24
N ASP A 537 -24.53 24.65 10.45
CA ASP A 537 -24.09 25.30 11.67
C ASP A 537 -25.29 25.46 12.62
N GLU A 538 -25.44 24.53 13.56
CA GLU A 538 -26.63 24.43 14.42
C GLU A 538 -26.78 25.61 15.38
N ASP A 539 -25.65 26.24 15.72
CA ASP A 539 -25.60 27.37 16.64
C ASP A 539 -25.62 28.73 15.91
N GLY A 540 -25.51 28.74 14.57
CA GLY A 540 -25.44 29.98 13.77
C GLY A 540 -24.24 30.86 14.12
N LEU A 541 -23.10 30.26 14.48
CA LEU A 541 -21.87 30.93 14.90
C LEU A 541 -20.91 31.25 13.75
N MET A 542 -20.99 30.53 12.63
CA MET A 542 -20.13 30.72 11.48
C MET A 542 -20.64 31.87 10.60
N ALA A 543 -19.72 32.75 10.20
CA ALA A 543 -19.91 33.54 8.99
C ALA A 543 -19.72 32.65 7.74
N ALA A 544 -19.66 33.26 6.55
CA ALA A 544 -19.47 32.54 5.29
C ALA A 544 -18.19 31.67 5.30
N PRO A 545 -18.30 30.33 5.47
CA PRO A 545 -17.14 29.47 5.60
C PRO A 545 -16.39 29.34 4.27
N THR A 546 -15.16 28.89 4.35
CA THR A 546 -14.42 28.37 3.19
C THR A 546 -14.16 26.89 3.38
N ALA A 547 -14.41 26.10 2.35
CA ALA A 547 -14.05 24.69 2.29
C ALA A 547 -12.80 24.51 1.44
N GLN A 548 -11.97 23.55 1.80
CA GLN A 548 -10.77 23.15 1.08
C GLN A 548 -10.68 21.62 1.07
N ILE A 549 -10.22 21.04 -0.03
CA ILE A 549 -9.78 19.64 -0.05
C ILE A 549 -8.29 19.55 -0.37
N CYS A 550 -7.63 18.55 0.21
CA CYS A 550 -6.22 18.28 0.00
C CYS A 550 -6.01 16.81 -0.36
N SER A 551 -5.11 16.57 -1.31
CA SER A 551 -4.54 15.24 -1.55
C SER A 551 -3.29 15.04 -0.70
N LEU A 552 -3.00 13.78 -0.34
CA LEU A 552 -1.71 13.42 0.23
C LEU A 552 -0.60 13.39 -0.82
N ASP A 553 -0.95 13.37 -2.11
CA ASP A 553 0.00 13.49 -3.21
C ASP A 553 0.71 14.84 -3.16
N THR A 554 2.04 14.85 -3.08
CA THR A 554 2.82 16.09 -3.08
C THR A 554 2.73 16.92 -4.35
N ALA A 555 2.43 16.30 -5.49
CA ALA A 555 2.25 17.02 -6.75
C ALA A 555 0.94 17.80 -6.77
N VAL A 556 -0.05 17.39 -5.97
CA VAL A 556 -1.39 17.98 -5.89
C VAL A 556 -1.54 18.83 -4.62
N GLY A 557 -1.30 18.21 -3.46
CA GLY A 557 -1.38 18.81 -2.13
C GLY A 557 -2.75 19.46 -1.87
N CYS A 558 -2.70 20.59 -1.18
CA CYS A 558 -3.84 21.49 -0.98
C CYS A 558 -3.91 22.52 -2.13
N HIS A 559 -4.41 22.09 -3.29
CA HIS A 559 -4.42 22.91 -4.49
C HIS A 559 -5.29 24.20 -4.33
N PRO A 560 -4.86 25.37 -4.84
CA PRO A 560 -5.64 26.61 -4.71
C PRO A 560 -7.04 26.56 -5.33
N ASP A 561 -7.21 25.85 -6.46
CA ASP A 561 -8.52 25.68 -7.12
C ASP A 561 -9.48 24.80 -6.31
N TRP A 562 -8.97 24.11 -5.29
CA TRP A 562 -9.74 23.35 -4.33
C TRP A 562 -9.94 24.13 -3.03
N ILE A 563 -10.02 25.46 -3.11
CA ILE A 563 -10.41 26.36 -2.02
C ILE A 563 -11.68 27.11 -2.46
N ILE A 564 -12.81 26.75 -1.87
CA ILE A 564 -14.13 27.18 -2.33
C ILE A 564 -14.88 27.87 -1.19
N PRO A 565 -15.23 29.17 -1.33
CA PRO A 565 -16.17 29.81 -0.42
C PRO A 565 -17.51 29.06 -0.44
N MET A 566 -17.99 28.65 0.72
CA MET A 566 -19.26 27.93 0.81
C MET A 566 -20.43 28.89 0.63
N THR A 567 -21.50 28.41 0.01
CA THR A 567 -22.72 29.19 -0.23
C THR A 567 -23.85 28.73 0.69
N LEU A 568 -24.55 29.67 1.32
CA LEU A 568 -25.68 29.35 2.20
C LEU A 568 -26.91 29.03 1.36
N SER A 569 -27.39 27.80 1.44
CA SER A 569 -28.64 27.36 0.84
C SER A 569 -29.86 27.88 1.61
N GLY A 570 -31.02 27.90 0.95
CA GLY A 570 -32.28 28.31 1.58
C GLY A 570 -32.76 27.43 2.74
N SER A 571 -32.18 26.22 2.89
CA SER A 571 -32.43 25.29 3.99
C SER A 571 -31.47 25.47 5.17
N GLY A 572 -30.58 26.46 5.13
CA GLY A 572 -29.63 26.74 6.22
C GLY A 572 -28.33 25.95 6.16
N TRP A 573 -28.09 25.21 5.08
CA TRP A 573 -26.82 24.48 4.87
C TRP A 573 -25.84 25.31 4.07
N TRP A 574 -24.58 25.36 4.51
CA TRP A 574 -23.46 25.82 3.71
C TRP A 574 -23.03 24.72 2.74
N GLU A 575 -22.82 25.05 1.46
CA GLU A 575 -22.45 24.08 0.44
C GLU A 575 -21.21 24.52 -0.36
N ALA A 576 -20.32 23.58 -0.63
CA ALA A 576 -19.23 23.70 -1.61
C ALA A 576 -19.15 22.44 -2.48
N GLN A 577 -18.89 22.63 -3.78
CA GLN A 577 -18.76 21.54 -4.75
C GLN A 577 -17.36 21.54 -5.36
N PHE A 578 -16.68 20.41 -5.25
CA PHE A 578 -15.35 20.18 -5.79
C PHE A 578 -15.44 19.29 -7.03
N VAL A 579 -14.58 19.59 -8.00
CA VAL A 579 -14.43 18.82 -9.25
C VAL A 579 -12.94 18.51 -9.48
N PRO A 580 -12.61 17.50 -10.31
CA PRO A 580 -11.23 17.19 -10.67
C PRO A 580 -10.49 18.42 -11.22
N LEU A 581 -9.18 18.48 -10.99
CA LEU A 581 -8.34 19.50 -11.64
C LEU A 581 -8.35 19.29 -13.17
N PRO A 582 -8.09 20.32 -13.99
CA PRO A 582 -8.22 20.24 -15.47
C PRO A 582 -7.47 19.09 -16.17
N ASN A 583 -6.47 18.53 -15.49
CA ASN A 583 -5.56 17.49 -15.96
C ASN A 583 -5.68 16.21 -15.13
N GLN A 584 -6.78 16.06 -14.37
CA GLN A 584 -7.14 14.85 -13.64
C GLN A 584 -8.50 14.35 -14.14
N PRO A 585 -8.65 13.05 -14.43
CA PRO A 585 -9.92 12.49 -14.87
C PRO A 585 -10.92 12.32 -13.73
N GLU A 586 -10.45 12.20 -12.48
CA GLU A 586 -11.27 12.05 -11.28
C GLU A 586 -10.68 12.78 -10.07
N LEU A 587 -11.50 13.00 -9.05
CA LEU A 587 -11.05 13.42 -7.73
C LEU A 587 -10.30 12.26 -7.06
N PRO A 588 -9.25 12.54 -6.26
CA PRO A 588 -8.59 11.51 -5.48
C PRO A 588 -9.58 10.75 -4.59
N ARG A 589 -9.46 9.42 -4.58
CA ARG A 589 -10.31 8.51 -3.77
C ARG A 589 -10.04 8.62 -2.27
N TYR A 590 -8.98 9.32 -1.88
CA TYR A 590 -8.66 9.65 -0.50
C TYR A 590 -8.23 11.12 -0.41
N LEU A 591 -8.97 11.90 0.37
CA LEU A 591 -8.81 13.34 0.51
C LEU A 591 -8.80 13.73 1.99
N VAL A 592 -8.36 14.95 2.26
CA VAL A 592 -8.61 15.62 3.54
C VAL A 592 -9.39 16.89 3.26
N ALA A 593 -10.62 16.96 3.76
CA ALA A 593 -11.44 18.15 3.75
C ALA A 593 -11.15 19.03 4.97
N ARG A 594 -11.15 20.33 4.75
CA ARG A 594 -10.99 21.36 5.76
C ARG A 594 -12.05 22.43 5.54
N ILE A 595 -12.75 22.83 6.59
CA ILE A 595 -13.72 23.94 6.54
C ILE A 595 -13.40 24.92 7.66
N TRP A 596 -13.36 26.21 7.38
CA TRP A 596 -13.08 27.22 8.39
C TRP A 596 -13.85 28.53 8.16
N ASP A 597 -14.08 29.24 9.25
CA ASP A 597 -14.51 30.64 9.24
C ASP A 597 -13.31 31.58 9.45
N SER A 598 -13.20 32.61 8.61
CA SER A 598 -12.16 33.65 8.69
C SER A 598 -12.55 34.83 9.59
N GLY A 599 -13.82 34.94 10.00
CA GLY A 599 -14.39 36.07 10.74
C GLY A 599 -14.32 35.98 12.27
N SER A 600 -14.19 34.78 12.85
CA SER A 600 -13.87 34.63 14.28
C SER A 600 -12.37 34.78 14.49
N GLY A 601 -11.93 35.29 15.66
CA GLY A 601 -10.55 35.74 15.95
C GLY A 601 -9.43 34.69 15.82
N ALA A 602 -9.22 34.19 14.60
CA ALA A 602 -8.40 33.08 14.12
C ALA A 602 -8.98 31.67 14.42
N TYR A 603 -9.82 31.17 13.49
CA TYR A 603 -10.13 29.75 13.26
C TYR A 603 -10.90 28.99 14.36
N ALA A 604 -11.52 29.68 15.33
CA ALA A 604 -12.27 29.04 16.42
C ALA A 604 -13.34 28.03 15.91
N GLN A 605 -13.86 28.23 14.71
CA GLN A 605 -14.70 27.30 13.97
C GLN A 605 -13.92 26.74 12.77
N GLU A 606 -13.09 25.73 13.04
CA GLU A 606 -12.35 24.99 12.02
C GLU A 606 -12.65 23.49 12.15
N LEU A 607 -12.89 22.87 11.00
CA LEU A 607 -13.01 21.44 10.82
C LEU A 607 -11.92 20.96 9.89
N VAL A 608 -11.29 19.85 10.26
CA VAL A 608 -10.58 18.98 9.32
C VAL A 608 -11.14 17.58 9.47
N GLN A 609 -11.35 16.90 8.36
CA GLN A 609 -11.83 15.52 8.29
C GLN A 609 -11.24 14.86 7.04
N TRP A 610 -10.71 13.65 7.19
CA TRP A 610 -10.35 12.85 6.03
C TRP A 610 -11.61 12.31 5.32
N LEU A 611 -11.54 12.09 4.03
CA LEU A 611 -12.63 11.55 3.22
C LEU A 611 -12.04 10.42 2.39
N GLN A 612 -12.72 9.28 2.36
CA GLN A 612 -12.32 8.14 1.54
C GLN A 612 -13.56 7.67 0.80
N VAL A 613 -13.41 7.45 -0.50
CA VAL A 613 -14.44 6.80 -1.32
C VAL A 613 -14.52 5.33 -0.90
N SER A 614 -15.73 4.86 -0.61
CA SER A 614 -16.01 3.47 -0.27
C SER A 614 -15.82 2.54 -1.47
N GLY A 615 -15.55 1.26 -1.20
CA GLY A 615 -15.42 0.23 -2.26
C GLY A 615 -14.26 -0.77 -2.07
N GLY A 616 -13.50 -0.66 -0.97
CA GLY A 616 -12.54 -1.68 -0.58
C GLY A 616 -13.16 -2.76 0.33
N VAL A 617 -12.61 -3.96 0.27
CA VAL A 617 -12.79 -5.08 1.19
C VAL A 617 -11.83 -4.93 2.38
N GLY A 618 -12.19 -5.51 3.53
CA GLY A 618 -11.54 -5.29 4.81
C GLY A 618 -12.29 -4.28 5.69
N PRO A 619 -12.07 -4.29 7.02
CA PRO A 619 -12.80 -3.45 7.95
C PRO A 619 -12.55 -1.97 7.61
N THR A 620 -13.54 -1.31 7.00
CA THR A 620 -13.56 0.14 6.99
C THR A 620 -13.52 0.62 8.44
N HIS A 621 -12.87 1.75 8.64
CA HIS A 621 -12.56 2.29 9.95
C HIS A 621 -13.79 2.27 10.89
N LYS A 622 -13.62 1.56 12.03
CA LYS A 622 -14.06 1.93 13.39
C LYS A 622 -15.25 1.14 13.97
N ASP A 623 -14.92 0.28 14.95
CA ASP A 623 -15.68 0.15 16.20
C ASP A 623 -15.97 1.56 16.78
N GLY A 624 -17.18 2.07 16.53
CA GLY A 624 -17.73 3.28 17.14
C GLY A 624 -17.08 4.62 16.76
N MET A 625 -17.64 5.29 15.72
CA MET A 625 -18.02 6.73 15.74
C MET A 625 -17.05 7.80 15.15
N ALA A 626 -16.83 7.76 13.83
CA ALA A 626 -16.57 8.87 12.90
C ALA A 626 -17.11 8.37 11.54
N PRO A 627 -17.86 9.18 10.78
CA PRO A 627 -19.06 8.71 10.09
C PRO A 627 -18.71 7.92 8.82
N LEU A 628 -18.49 6.63 8.98
CA LEU A 628 -19.35 5.67 8.32
C LEU A 628 -20.33 5.22 9.41
N LEU A 629 -21.57 5.65 9.28
CA LEU A 629 -22.67 5.06 10.02
C LEU A 629 -22.80 3.64 9.46
N ASP A 630 -22.43 2.63 10.25
CA ASP A 630 -22.84 1.23 10.02
C ASP A 630 -24.35 1.02 10.30
N ASP A 631 -25.12 2.11 10.49
CA ASP A 631 -26.58 2.11 10.50
C ASP A 631 -27.08 2.74 9.19
N GLY A 632 -28.04 2.06 8.54
CA GLY A 632 -28.51 2.28 7.16
C GLY A 632 -29.13 3.63 6.80
N VAL A 633 -28.48 4.74 7.12
CA VAL A 633 -28.87 6.09 6.70
C VAL A 633 -27.59 6.86 6.34
N MET A 634 -27.46 7.18 5.03
CA MET A 634 -26.37 7.89 4.33
C MET A 634 -25.42 7.02 3.48
N VAL A 635 -25.99 6.05 2.75
CA VAL A 635 -26.08 6.23 1.30
C VAL A 635 -27.58 6.41 1.04
N ASN A 636 -27.99 7.57 0.55
CA ASN A 636 -29.30 7.69 -0.05
C ASN A 636 -29.18 7.01 -1.43
N VAL A 637 -29.20 5.66 -1.45
CA VAL A 637 -29.80 4.98 -2.58
C VAL A 637 -31.26 5.32 -2.38
N PRO A 638 -31.87 6.16 -3.23
CA PRO A 638 -33.30 6.35 -3.15
C PRO A 638 -33.92 4.95 -3.13
N ASP A 639 -34.91 4.75 -2.27
CA ASP A 639 -35.75 3.55 -2.20
C ASP A 639 -36.62 3.43 -3.48
N TYR A 640 -35.98 3.59 -4.63
CA TYR A 640 -36.55 3.82 -5.94
C TYR A 640 -35.94 2.78 -6.85
N GLN A 641 -36.77 1.78 -7.15
CA GLN A 641 -36.66 0.82 -8.23
C GLN A 641 -35.33 0.86 -8.97
N GLU A 642 -34.55 -0.21 -8.80
CA GLU A 642 -33.54 -0.68 -9.74
C GLU A 642 -33.86 -0.21 -11.16
N ASN A 643 -33.28 0.94 -11.55
CA ASN A 643 -33.11 1.22 -12.96
C ASN A 643 -32.04 0.22 -13.37
N ALA A 644 -32.46 -0.83 -14.07
CA ALA A 644 -31.66 -1.93 -14.58
C ALA A 644 -30.62 -1.46 -15.63
N GLY A 645 -29.77 -0.48 -15.30
CA GLY A 645 -28.89 0.18 -16.26
C GLY A 645 -27.60 0.80 -15.71
N ASP A 646 -27.44 1.01 -14.40
CA ASP A 646 -26.20 1.56 -13.84
C ASP A 646 -25.56 0.55 -12.87
N CYS A 647 -24.56 -0.18 -13.37
CA CYS A 647 -23.82 -1.21 -12.65
C CYS A 647 -23.02 -0.61 -11.47
N ASN A 648 -23.30 -1.14 -10.27
CA ASN A 648 -22.37 -1.46 -9.18
C ASN A 648 -21.34 -0.40 -8.76
N LEU A 649 -21.67 0.39 -7.73
CA LEU A 649 -20.67 1.07 -6.91
C LEU A 649 -21.14 1.36 -5.48
N VAL A 650 -21.67 0.35 -4.77
CA VAL A 650 -21.72 0.36 -3.30
C VAL A 650 -21.68 -1.09 -2.80
N SER A 651 -20.60 -1.48 -2.14
CA SER A 651 -20.72 -2.46 -1.07
C SER A 651 -19.77 -2.04 0.04
N TYR A 652 -20.36 -1.67 1.18
CA TYR A 652 -19.66 -1.51 2.44
C TYR A 652 -19.58 -2.88 3.11
N MET A 653 -18.40 -3.21 3.61
CA MET A 653 -18.24 -4.24 4.62
C MET A 653 -18.28 -3.56 5.99
N PRO A 654 -19.37 -3.71 6.78
CA PRO A 654 -19.34 -3.29 8.16
C PRO A 654 -18.33 -4.17 8.91
N ALA A 655 -17.44 -3.54 9.67
CA ALA A 655 -16.65 -4.24 10.68
C ALA A 655 -17.54 -4.38 11.92
N ALA A 656 -17.77 -5.62 12.37
CA ALA A 656 -18.51 -5.91 13.59
C ALA A 656 -17.84 -5.37 14.86
#